data_AF-A0A1E4T530-F1
#
_entry.id   AF-A0A1E4T530-F1
#
_cell.length_a   1.000
_cell.length_b   1.000
_cell.length_c   1.000
_cell.angle_alpha   90.00
_cell.angle_beta   90.00
_cell.angle_gamma   90.00
#
_symmetry.space_group_name_H-M   'P 1'
#
loop_
_entity.id
_entity.type
_entity.pdbx_description
1 polymer ?
#
loop_
_entity_poly.entity_id
_entity_poly.type
_entity_poly.pdbx_seq_one_letter_code
_entity_poly.pdbx_strand_id
1 'polypeptide(L)'
;MPSSELRKERRRHVGDAGDKDSQHVVKKTKFGRKEMRTVTRTSRRDTPKEEDLIVEQDVESDDEEEEEAVVDKPTANDDALAYSALLTLLETDHPQEKKKKKVVQEVQQELIDVIEDDGDDDDDEEEDTITEKDMKLDDDDFNNQFDAFNLHFNDDDKIEKIIIEYNSSSVKKPKLIEKSIIDDYTKLDYRYDLKSVDKPINFNNLSSLLKYHNVKQKINEKFQEFNNKLTKLELNLINSLLSYQNINFQYLDNELIKQNYQTYYLLHSLNHIFKTRDRILNNTEKKNKVLKQIEMGLINEEPDFRDQGYTRPKILILAPTRNSAYEIIMKLIKLSNISIIDNLSKFKSQFYDDFNVDDINDKKPNDFKEFFKGNSNDFFIIGLKFTRKAIKLFSKLIESDIIIASPLGLKMHLEKNKSNDKVNCDYLSSIELTILDKSDGLIMQNWDHINTIIQNHLNAPLKNLNDLKIDFSRIRMWAINDQFKKITQIITFNKYTTPELNNLVLNSGSNSKNSINLLNGVSIYKPIINDYNNEINKFKLKLIKLGLINNNVKLKQIFNRFETESIQNEPNDRFNFFKNTILQQIISKTSYNEGTLIYIPSYLDYLRVKNYMKQETKLSFVSIDEYSSQSELTKNKHFFSNYFNNAKIMLYTERLHFYKRFNLKGVKNVIFYGLPSDSSFYSEILNFIIENKIKIDLNNSKMILNDNEEDETKEEADQLDLNLCMIRIMFSKIDFIKLEKLVGLKKAGQLVNGVSEMNEFN
;
A
#
# COMPACT_ATOMS: atom_id res chain seq x y z
N MET A 1 37.92 58.44 1.94
CA MET A 1 39.19 58.03 2.59
C MET A 1 38.86 57.57 4.01
N PRO A 2 39.64 56.66 4.62
CA PRO A 2 40.65 55.75 4.04
C PRO A 2 40.48 54.27 4.51
N SER A 3 41.25 53.26 4.10
CA SER A 3 41.91 52.92 2.81
C SER A 3 42.63 51.55 2.90
N SER A 4 43.01 50.99 1.74
CA SER A 4 44.29 50.30 1.44
C SER A 4 44.74 49.08 2.30
N GLU A 5 44.86 47.86 1.78
CA GLU A 5 45.74 47.31 0.71
C GLU A 5 47.07 46.66 1.19
N LEU A 6 47.19 45.37 0.88
CA LEU A 6 48.35 44.63 0.32
C LEU A 6 49.76 45.26 0.31
N ARG A 7 50.78 44.47 0.74
CA ARG A 7 52.15 44.37 0.16
C ARG A 7 52.79 43.02 0.59
N LYS A 8 53.33 42.17 -0.32
CA LYS A 8 54.73 42.14 -0.89
C LYS A 8 55.83 41.80 0.15
N GLU A 9 56.91 41.05 -0.11
CA GLU A 9 57.49 40.49 -1.35
C GLU A 9 58.56 39.37 -1.10
N ARG A 10 58.63 38.38 -2.01
CA ARG A 10 59.79 37.64 -2.59
C ARG A 10 61.22 37.69 -1.96
N ARG A 11 61.92 36.52 -1.91
CA ARG A 11 63.17 36.11 -2.67
C ARG A 11 63.72 34.73 -2.19
N ARG A 12 64.04 33.75 -3.08
CA ARG A 12 65.35 33.34 -3.70
C ARG A 12 66.42 32.82 -2.69
N HIS A 13 67.29 31.83 -2.93
CA HIS A 13 67.67 30.90 -4.05
C HIS A 13 68.22 29.57 -3.43
N VAL A 14 68.41 28.45 -4.14
CA VAL A 14 69.62 27.95 -4.89
C VAL A 14 69.20 26.60 -5.55
N GLY A 15 69.45 26.35 -6.84
CA GLY A 15 70.53 25.47 -7.39
C GLY A 15 70.13 23.97 -7.35
N ASP A 16 70.16 23.16 -8.41
CA ASP A 16 71.17 23.04 -9.48
C ASP A 16 70.59 22.51 -10.82
N ALA A 17 71.35 22.69 -11.90
CA ALA A 17 71.12 22.22 -13.28
C ALA A 17 71.40 20.70 -13.45
N GLY A 18 71.06 20.00 -14.54
CA GLY A 18 70.21 20.29 -15.72
C GLY A 18 69.26 19.08 -15.93
N ASP A 19 69.04 18.47 -17.10
CA ASP A 19 69.21 18.78 -18.54
C ASP A 19 68.49 17.60 -19.28
N LYS A 20 67.85 17.69 -20.46
CA LYS A 20 67.59 18.77 -21.43
C LYS A 20 66.33 18.42 -22.28
N ASP A 21 65.82 19.39 -23.06
CA ASP A 21 65.11 19.34 -24.37
C ASP A 21 64.10 18.21 -24.74
N SER A 22 62.93 18.48 -25.35
CA SER A 22 62.37 19.78 -25.79
C SER A 22 60.83 19.76 -26.04
N GLN A 23 60.17 20.84 -25.57
CA GLN A 23 59.17 21.67 -26.28
C GLN A 23 57.89 21.02 -26.88
N HIS A 24 56.68 21.30 -26.37
CA HIS A 24 55.79 22.47 -26.72
C HIS A 24 55.02 22.27 -28.07
N VAL A 25 53.77 22.71 -28.34
CA VAL A 25 52.73 23.43 -27.56
C VAL A 25 51.38 23.45 -28.34
N VAL A 26 50.24 23.29 -27.65
CA VAL A 26 48.96 24.06 -27.83
C VAL A 26 47.97 23.83 -29.02
N LYS A 27 46.71 23.52 -28.62
CA LYS A 27 45.37 23.98 -29.09
C LYS A 27 44.61 23.36 -30.29
N LYS A 28 43.30 23.20 -29.98
CA LYS A 28 42.08 23.59 -30.74
C LYS A 28 41.36 22.58 -31.66
N THR A 29 40.21 22.10 -31.16
CA THR A 29 38.85 22.12 -31.78
C THR A 29 38.67 21.69 -33.25
N LYS A 30 37.73 20.75 -33.51
CA LYS A 30 36.40 21.07 -34.13
C LYS A 30 35.46 19.87 -34.29
N PHE A 31 34.17 20.22 -34.42
CA PHE A 31 32.99 19.44 -34.79
C PHE A 31 33.12 18.53 -36.04
N GLY A 32 32.26 17.51 -36.13
CA GLY A 32 31.97 16.80 -37.38
C GLY A 32 30.71 15.91 -37.32
N ARG A 33 29.58 16.39 -37.86
CA ARG A 33 28.35 15.59 -38.08
C ARG A 33 28.58 14.51 -39.16
N LYS A 34 27.80 13.42 -39.13
CA LYS A 34 27.48 12.63 -40.33
C LYS A 34 25.99 12.24 -40.32
N GLU A 35 25.27 12.75 -41.31
CA GLU A 35 23.97 12.24 -41.75
C GLU A 35 24.07 11.79 -43.22
N MET A 36 23.34 10.71 -43.53
CA MET A 36 22.62 10.47 -44.80
C MET A 36 23.37 10.51 -46.14
N ARG A 37 23.28 9.39 -46.89
CA ARG A 37 22.59 9.44 -48.20
C ARG A 37 22.07 8.07 -48.68
N THR A 38 20.92 8.15 -49.33
CA THR A 38 20.13 7.09 -50.00
C THR A 38 20.57 6.84 -51.44
N VAL A 39 20.48 5.59 -51.94
CA VAL A 39 20.17 5.27 -53.36
C VAL A 39 19.31 3.97 -53.41
N THR A 40 18.61 3.75 -54.52
CA THR A 40 17.38 2.94 -54.68
C THR A 40 17.51 1.63 -55.49
N ARG A 41 16.47 0.78 -55.37
CA ARG A 41 15.70 0.09 -56.47
C ARG A 41 15.95 -1.41 -56.80
N THR A 42 14.85 -2.20 -56.76
CA THR A 42 14.42 -3.33 -57.67
C THR A 42 15.30 -4.61 -57.81
N SER A 43 14.81 -5.83 -58.09
CA SER A 43 13.45 -6.43 -58.19
C SER A 43 13.48 -7.96 -58.44
N ARG A 44 12.40 -8.68 -58.06
CA ARG A 44 11.84 -9.96 -58.64
C ARG A 44 12.58 -11.32 -58.51
N ARG A 45 11.79 -12.31 -58.04
CA ARG A 45 11.59 -13.74 -58.44
C ARG A 45 12.66 -14.48 -59.24
N ASP A 46 12.94 -15.74 -58.82
CA ASP A 46 12.41 -16.95 -59.50
C ASP A 46 12.49 -18.22 -58.61
N THR A 47 11.86 -19.31 -59.06
CA THR A 47 11.58 -20.63 -58.43
C THR A 47 11.86 -21.76 -59.45
N PRO A 48 11.62 -23.08 -59.23
CA PRO A 48 11.76 -24.00 -58.08
C PRO A 48 12.55 -25.29 -58.51
N LYS A 49 12.19 -26.47 -57.94
CA LYS A 49 12.50 -27.90 -58.30
C LYS A 49 13.60 -28.56 -57.43
N GLU A 50 13.58 -29.87 -57.15
CA GLU A 50 12.56 -30.96 -57.16
C GLU A 50 13.15 -32.15 -56.35
N GLU A 51 12.32 -33.07 -55.85
CA GLU A 51 12.53 -34.54 -55.85
C GLU A 51 11.39 -35.26 -55.07
N ASP A 52 10.38 -35.69 -55.82
CA ASP A 52 9.83 -37.06 -55.91
C ASP A 52 9.63 -37.89 -54.61
N LEU A 53 8.39 -38.20 -54.20
CA LEU A 53 7.40 -39.17 -54.72
C LEU A 53 7.48 -40.57 -54.06
N ILE A 54 6.34 -41.06 -53.55
CA ILE A 54 5.67 -42.33 -53.91
C ILE A 54 4.34 -42.44 -53.11
N VAL A 55 3.39 -43.23 -53.63
CA VAL A 55 1.96 -43.29 -53.28
C VAL A 55 1.56 -44.74 -52.93
N GLU A 56 0.53 -44.90 -52.07
CA GLU A 56 -0.55 -45.95 -52.03
C GLU A 56 -1.09 -46.00 -50.57
N GLN A 57 -2.39 -45.85 -50.26
CA GLN A 57 -3.58 -46.69 -50.55
C GLN A 57 -3.47 -48.11 -49.94
N ASP A 58 -4.49 -48.74 -49.33
CA ASP A 58 -5.81 -48.30 -48.82
C ASP A 58 -6.43 -49.45 -47.96
N VAL A 59 -7.38 -49.12 -47.05
CA VAL A 59 -8.67 -49.85 -46.78
C VAL A 59 -8.80 -51.03 -45.77
N GLU A 60 -9.87 -50.93 -44.93
CA GLU A 60 -10.71 -51.95 -44.19
C GLU A 60 -10.08 -52.91 -43.13
N SER A 61 -10.77 -53.40 -42.07
CA SER A 61 -12.06 -53.06 -41.38
C SER A 61 -12.26 -53.90 -40.08
N ASP A 62 -13.48 -53.82 -39.49
CA ASP A 62 -14.16 -54.77 -38.58
C ASP A 62 -14.07 -54.59 -37.03
N ASP A 63 -14.99 -53.73 -36.52
CA ASP A 63 -16.25 -54.09 -35.82
C ASP A 63 -16.42 -54.53 -34.33
N GLU A 64 -17.54 -54.02 -33.80
CA GLU A 64 -18.44 -54.49 -32.70
C GLU A 64 -17.94 -54.58 -31.23
N GLU A 65 -18.78 -54.43 -30.20
CA GLU A 65 -19.96 -53.57 -29.90
C GLU A 65 -20.32 -53.78 -28.40
N GLU A 66 -20.92 -52.80 -27.71
CA GLU A 66 -22.03 -52.96 -26.72
C GLU A 66 -22.35 -51.63 -25.97
N GLU A 67 -23.64 -51.42 -25.72
CA GLU A 67 -24.26 -50.21 -25.11
C GLU A 67 -24.28 -50.32 -23.55
N GLU A 68 -24.78 -49.41 -22.70
CA GLU A 68 -25.88 -48.44 -22.82
C GLU A 68 -25.86 -47.41 -21.64
N ALA A 69 -26.87 -46.52 -21.63
CA ALA A 69 -27.38 -45.66 -20.53
C ALA A 69 -26.95 -44.18 -20.48
N VAL A 70 -27.89 -43.32 -20.93
CA VAL A 70 -27.84 -41.85 -20.91
C VAL A 70 -28.59 -41.27 -19.70
N VAL A 71 -28.03 -40.25 -19.04
CA VAL A 71 -28.79 -39.31 -18.18
C VAL A 71 -28.33 -37.88 -18.47
N ASP A 72 -29.29 -36.97 -18.64
CA ASP A 72 -29.12 -35.68 -19.30
C ASP A 72 -29.14 -34.46 -18.33
N LYS A 73 -28.64 -33.30 -18.81
CA LYS A 73 -28.61 -31.92 -18.24
C LYS A 73 -27.37 -31.47 -17.44
N PRO A 74 -27.04 -30.14 -17.48
CA PRO A 74 -27.04 -29.25 -18.64
C PRO A 74 -25.70 -28.48 -18.78
N THR A 75 -25.44 -27.89 -19.95
CA THR A 75 -24.21 -27.14 -20.23
C THR A 75 -24.15 -25.77 -19.56
N ALA A 76 -22.98 -25.45 -19.00
CA ALA A 76 -22.61 -24.10 -18.55
C ALA A 76 -21.09 -23.89 -18.76
N ASN A 77 -20.66 -23.57 -19.98
CA ASN A 77 -19.24 -23.30 -20.28
C ASN A 77 -18.97 -22.35 -21.47
N ASP A 78 -20.00 -21.74 -22.08
CA ASP A 78 -19.80 -20.89 -23.27
C ASP A 78 -19.12 -19.54 -22.95
N ASP A 79 -19.29 -19.01 -21.74
CA ASP A 79 -18.69 -17.73 -21.32
C ASP A 79 -17.16 -17.77 -21.24
N ALA A 80 -16.58 -18.93 -20.90
CA ALA A 80 -15.12 -19.11 -20.84
C ALA A 80 -14.48 -19.10 -22.24
N LEU A 81 -15.19 -19.66 -23.23
CA LEU A 81 -14.78 -19.67 -24.63
C LEU A 81 -14.92 -18.28 -25.26
N ALA A 82 -15.99 -17.54 -24.94
CA ALA A 82 -16.16 -16.16 -25.37
C ALA A 82 -15.04 -15.25 -24.83
N TYR A 83 -14.69 -15.38 -23.54
CA TYR A 83 -13.61 -14.60 -22.92
C TYR A 83 -12.22 -14.92 -23.51
N SER A 84 -11.94 -16.19 -23.80
CA SER A 84 -10.66 -16.59 -24.41
C SER A 84 -10.54 -16.06 -25.84
N ALA A 85 -11.60 -16.15 -26.66
CA ALA A 85 -11.61 -15.58 -28.01
C ALA A 85 -11.39 -14.06 -28.03
N LEU A 86 -11.95 -13.34 -27.04
CA LEU A 86 -11.78 -11.89 -26.89
C LEU A 86 -10.34 -11.51 -26.52
N LEU A 87 -9.67 -12.32 -25.70
CA LEU A 87 -8.24 -12.18 -25.41
C LEU A 87 -7.38 -12.40 -26.66
N THR A 88 -7.64 -13.45 -27.45
CA THR A 88 -6.88 -13.72 -28.68
C THR A 88 -7.01 -12.58 -29.70
N LEU A 89 -8.21 -12.00 -29.85
CA LEU A 89 -8.44 -10.83 -30.70
C LEU A 89 -7.68 -9.58 -30.22
N LEU A 90 -7.64 -9.34 -28.90
CA LEU A 90 -6.88 -8.24 -28.29
C LEU A 90 -5.36 -8.40 -28.47
N GLU A 91 -4.84 -9.62 -28.52
CA GLU A 91 -3.42 -9.89 -28.79
C GLU A 91 -3.06 -9.68 -30.27
N THR A 92 -3.98 -9.96 -31.21
CA THR A 92 -3.70 -9.80 -32.65
C THR A 92 -3.59 -8.32 -33.10
N ASP A 93 -4.30 -7.39 -32.46
CA ASP A 93 -4.30 -5.97 -32.86
C ASP A 93 -3.07 -5.19 -32.35
N HIS A 94 -2.31 -5.72 -31.38
CA HIS A 94 -1.18 -5.03 -30.76
C HIS A 94 0.04 -5.95 -30.50
N PRO A 95 0.94 -6.14 -31.49
CA PRO A 95 2.19 -6.85 -31.28
C PRO A 95 3.14 -6.06 -30.35
N GLN A 96 3.10 -6.34 -29.04
CA GLN A 96 4.00 -5.70 -28.08
C GLN A 96 5.41 -6.32 -28.12
N GLU A 97 6.43 -5.45 -28.06
CA GLU A 97 7.84 -5.85 -28.16
C GLU A 97 8.27 -6.84 -27.06
N LYS A 98 9.21 -7.75 -27.43
CA LYS A 98 9.80 -8.81 -26.60
C LYS A 98 10.48 -8.36 -25.28
N LYS A 99 10.50 -7.05 -24.95
CA LYS A 99 11.12 -6.49 -23.74
C LYS A 99 10.42 -6.90 -22.44
N LYS A 100 9.10 -7.09 -22.45
CA LYS A 100 8.35 -7.46 -21.23
C LYS A 100 8.71 -8.86 -20.69
N LYS A 101 9.02 -9.83 -21.57
CA LYS A 101 9.40 -11.19 -21.13
C LYS A 101 10.74 -11.21 -20.38
N LYS A 102 11.71 -10.36 -20.74
CA LYS A 102 12.99 -10.25 -20.01
C LYS A 102 12.83 -9.75 -18.58
N VAL A 103 12.07 -8.67 -18.37
CA VAL A 103 11.86 -8.12 -17.02
C VAL A 103 11.16 -9.13 -16.11
N VAL A 104 10.18 -9.88 -16.64
CA VAL A 104 9.52 -10.94 -15.87
C VAL A 104 10.48 -12.09 -15.54
N GLN A 105 11.40 -12.47 -16.44
CA GLN A 105 12.42 -13.50 -16.17
C GLN A 105 13.47 -13.03 -15.15
N GLU A 106 14.00 -11.81 -15.27
CA GLU A 106 14.96 -11.23 -14.31
C GLU A 106 14.35 -11.13 -12.90
N VAL A 107 13.08 -10.69 -12.79
CA VAL A 107 12.34 -10.63 -11.52
C VAL A 107 11.98 -12.02 -10.99
N GLN A 108 11.79 -13.02 -11.84
CA GLN A 108 11.62 -14.42 -11.43
C GLN A 108 12.92 -15.03 -10.90
N GLN A 109 14.08 -14.66 -11.47
CA GLN A 109 15.41 -15.08 -11.01
C GLN A 109 15.69 -14.56 -9.60
N GLU A 110 15.41 -13.27 -9.31
CA GLU A 110 15.61 -12.67 -7.97
C GLU A 110 14.88 -13.42 -6.84
N LEU A 111 13.71 -14.03 -7.10
CA LEU A 111 13.01 -14.84 -6.09
C LEU A 111 13.62 -16.22 -5.90
N ILE A 112 14.26 -16.78 -6.93
CA ILE A 112 14.88 -18.11 -6.88
C ILE A 112 16.17 -18.02 -6.07
N ASP A 113 17.02 -17.02 -6.35
CA ASP A 113 18.27 -16.73 -5.61
C ASP A 113 18.04 -16.35 -4.12
N VAL A 114 16.80 -16.02 -3.74
CA VAL A 114 16.40 -15.73 -2.35
C VAL A 114 15.92 -16.98 -1.61
N ILE A 115 15.60 -18.08 -2.31
CA ILE A 115 15.00 -19.29 -1.75
C ILE A 115 15.91 -20.52 -1.88
N GLU A 116 16.73 -20.63 -2.94
CA GLU A 116 17.65 -21.77 -3.19
C GLU A 116 18.99 -21.71 -2.41
N ASP A 117 19.08 -20.89 -1.37
CA ASP A 117 20.19 -20.91 -0.41
C ASP A 117 19.98 -22.08 0.59
N ASP A 118 19.94 -23.30 0.06
CA ASP A 118 19.86 -24.55 0.83
C ASP A 118 21.20 -24.83 1.53
N GLY A 119 21.45 -24.07 2.60
CA GLY A 119 22.33 -24.52 3.67
C GLY A 119 21.62 -25.57 4.52
N ASP A 120 22.28 -26.70 4.76
CA ASP A 120 21.85 -27.70 5.73
C ASP A 120 21.75 -27.04 7.12
N ASP A 121 20.53 -26.87 7.65
CA ASP A 121 20.22 -26.14 8.89
C ASP A 121 19.85 -27.12 10.04
N ASP A 122 20.43 -28.34 10.01
CA ASP A 122 20.41 -29.34 11.08
C ASP A 122 21.55 -29.03 12.09
N ASP A 123 21.28 -28.21 13.14
CA ASP A 123 22.10 -28.17 14.38
C ASP A 123 21.56 -27.24 15.51
N ASP A 124 20.47 -26.49 15.31
CA ASP A 124 20.02 -25.43 16.26
C ASP A 124 19.10 -25.88 17.43
N GLU A 125 18.70 -27.16 17.53
CA GLU A 125 17.69 -27.58 18.54
C GLU A 125 18.23 -27.76 19.98
N GLU A 126 19.56 -27.82 20.21
CA GLU A 126 20.12 -28.19 21.52
C GLU A 126 20.42 -27.02 22.50
N GLU A 127 20.39 -25.75 22.08
CA GLU A 127 20.83 -24.62 22.96
C GLU A 127 19.73 -23.96 23.84
N ASP A 128 18.46 -24.36 23.73
CA ASP A 128 17.32 -23.69 24.38
C ASP A 128 17.00 -24.24 25.81
N THR A 129 17.99 -24.36 26.70
CA THR A 129 17.79 -24.75 28.13
C THR A 129 17.25 -23.59 28.99
N ILE A 130 16.04 -23.70 29.57
CA ILE A 130 15.36 -22.58 30.26
C ILE A 130 16.09 -22.21 31.57
N THR A 131 16.20 -20.92 31.91
CA THR A 131 16.76 -20.52 33.22
C THR A 131 15.69 -20.56 34.31
N GLU A 132 16.06 -20.89 35.56
CA GLU A 132 15.12 -20.91 36.69
C GLU A 132 14.38 -19.58 36.94
N LYS A 133 14.88 -18.45 36.41
CA LYS A 133 14.21 -17.16 36.47
C LYS A 133 13.09 -17.05 35.44
N ASP A 134 13.32 -17.53 34.23
CA ASP A 134 12.32 -17.52 33.16
C ASP A 134 11.16 -18.47 33.51
N MET A 135 11.46 -19.62 34.11
CA MET A 135 10.44 -20.55 34.64
C MET A 135 9.51 -19.90 35.68
N LYS A 136 10.07 -19.16 36.65
CA LYS A 136 9.29 -18.51 37.72
C LYS A 136 8.41 -17.37 37.20
N LEU A 137 8.94 -16.60 36.25
CA LEU A 137 8.17 -15.55 35.59
C LEU A 137 6.98 -16.13 34.80
N ASP A 138 7.15 -17.26 34.11
CA ASP A 138 6.06 -17.84 33.32
C ASP A 138 5.00 -18.57 34.18
N ASP A 139 5.35 -19.12 35.35
CA ASP A 139 4.37 -19.62 36.31
C ASP A 139 3.57 -18.47 36.97
N ASP A 140 4.18 -17.30 37.20
CA ASP A 140 3.45 -16.07 37.55
C ASP A 140 2.56 -15.61 36.37
N ASP A 141 3.05 -15.65 35.12
CA ASP A 141 2.27 -15.28 33.91
C ASP A 141 1.07 -16.22 33.67
N PHE A 142 1.21 -17.52 33.96
CA PHE A 142 0.15 -18.52 33.80
C PHE A 142 -0.96 -18.38 34.85
N ASN A 143 -0.61 -17.96 36.07
CA ASN A 143 -1.56 -17.69 37.16
C ASN A 143 -2.18 -16.28 37.09
N ASN A 144 -1.69 -15.41 36.21
CA ASN A 144 -2.16 -14.03 36.09
C ASN A 144 -3.49 -13.95 35.31
N GLN A 145 -4.60 -13.99 36.05
CA GLN A 145 -5.99 -13.96 35.54
C GLN A 145 -6.35 -12.75 34.65
N PHE A 146 -5.47 -11.75 34.54
CA PHE A 146 -5.71 -10.48 33.86
C PHE A 146 -4.91 -10.29 32.57
N ASP A 147 -4.00 -11.20 32.20
CA ASP A 147 -3.22 -11.06 30.97
C ASP A 147 -4.08 -11.23 29.71
N ALA A 148 -4.20 -10.16 28.92
CA ALA A 148 -4.94 -10.16 27.67
C ALA A 148 -4.44 -11.19 26.66
N PHE A 149 -3.16 -11.59 26.67
CA PHE A 149 -2.67 -12.67 25.79
C PHE A 149 -3.30 -14.02 26.14
N ASN A 150 -3.36 -14.36 27.43
CA ASN A 150 -3.95 -15.63 27.88
C ASN A 150 -5.47 -15.63 27.67
N LEU A 151 -6.16 -14.54 28.04
CA LEU A 151 -7.61 -14.39 27.86
C LEU A 151 -8.05 -14.40 26.38
N HIS A 152 -7.17 -14.04 25.45
CA HIS A 152 -7.52 -13.91 24.03
C HIS A 152 -7.18 -15.14 23.19
N PHE A 153 -6.09 -15.86 23.49
CA PHE A 153 -5.66 -17.03 22.70
C PHE A 153 -5.74 -18.37 23.43
N ASN A 154 -5.74 -18.39 24.76
CA ASN A 154 -5.49 -19.62 25.55
C ASN A 154 -6.65 -20.00 26.50
N ASP A 155 -7.64 -19.13 26.70
CA ASP A 155 -8.88 -19.43 27.45
C ASP A 155 -9.92 -20.07 26.51
N ASP A 156 -9.65 -21.32 26.10
CA ASP A 156 -10.49 -22.12 25.18
C ASP A 156 -11.97 -22.12 25.62
N ASP A 157 -12.19 -22.24 26.93
CA ASP A 157 -13.49 -22.31 27.61
C ASP A 157 -14.35 -21.04 27.41
N LYS A 158 -13.72 -19.87 27.51
CA LYS A 158 -14.38 -18.57 27.29
C LYS A 158 -14.57 -18.30 25.80
N ILE A 159 -13.57 -18.64 24.99
CA ILE A 159 -13.61 -18.52 23.52
C ILE A 159 -14.78 -19.34 22.96
N GLU A 160 -14.96 -20.59 23.40
CA GLU A 160 -16.06 -21.45 22.94
C GLU A 160 -17.43 -20.86 23.32
N LYS A 161 -17.61 -20.40 24.57
CA LYS A 161 -18.86 -19.75 25.03
C LYS A 161 -19.22 -18.52 24.19
N ILE A 162 -18.25 -17.64 23.94
CA ILE A 162 -18.40 -16.44 23.08
C ILE A 162 -18.79 -16.85 21.65
N ILE A 163 -18.20 -17.93 21.13
CA ILE A 163 -18.46 -18.42 19.78
C ILE A 163 -19.84 -19.05 19.65
N ILE A 164 -20.31 -19.79 20.65
CA ILE A 164 -21.68 -20.32 20.72
C ILE A 164 -22.69 -19.16 20.80
N GLU A 165 -22.45 -18.16 21.66
CA GLU A 165 -23.31 -16.98 21.78
C GLU A 165 -23.38 -16.22 20.44
N TYR A 166 -22.25 -15.98 19.78
CA TYR A 166 -22.19 -15.36 18.45
C TYR A 166 -22.93 -16.17 17.37
N ASN A 167 -22.75 -17.49 17.33
CA ASN A 167 -23.43 -18.36 16.36
C ASN A 167 -24.95 -18.35 16.57
N SER A 168 -25.43 -18.22 17.82
CA SER A 168 -26.85 -18.13 18.18
C SER A 168 -27.48 -16.76 17.91
N SER A 169 -26.66 -15.71 17.78
CA SER A 169 -27.13 -14.34 17.57
C SER A 169 -27.66 -14.12 16.16
N SER A 170 -28.84 -13.50 16.06
CA SER A 170 -29.43 -13.05 14.80
C SER A 170 -28.69 -11.83 14.20
N VAL A 171 -27.91 -11.09 15.00
CA VAL A 171 -27.23 -9.86 14.57
C VAL A 171 -25.72 -10.11 14.43
N LYS A 172 -25.31 -10.53 13.23
CA LYS A 172 -23.90 -10.75 12.86
C LYS A 172 -23.19 -9.47 12.41
N LYS A 173 -23.37 -8.38 13.16
CA LYS A 173 -22.71 -7.07 12.90
C LYS A 173 -22.25 -6.43 14.21
N PRO A 174 -21.07 -5.82 14.26
CA PRO A 174 -20.60 -5.13 15.45
C PRO A 174 -21.36 -3.82 15.64
N LYS A 175 -21.68 -3.48 16.89
CA LYS A 175 -22.31 -2.22 17.29
C LYS A 175 -21.25 -1.27 17.81
N LEU A 176 -21.41 0.03 17.57
CA LEU A 176 -20.62 1.07 18.22
C LEU A 176 -21.01 1.11 19.70
N ILE A 177 -20.08 0.78 20.59
CA ILE A 177 -20.29 0.80 22.06
C ILE A 177 -19.84 2.13 22.64
N GLU A 178 -18.64 2.58 22.28
CA GLU A 178 -18.06 3.82 22.81
C GLU A 178 -17.60 4.75 21.67
N LYS A 179 -17.92 6.04 21.83
CA LYS A 179 -17.33 7.13 21.07
C LYS A 179 -16.70 8.11 22.05
N SER A 180 -15.38 8.13 22.11
CA SER A 180 -14.61 9.03 22.97
C SER A 180 -13.77 10.00 22.14
N ILE A 181 -13.58 11.21 22.66
CA ILE A 181 -12.66 12.22 22.11
C ILE A 181 -11.38 12.16 22.94
N ILE A 182 -10.25 11.95 22.27
CA ILE A 182 -8.93 11.76 22.87
C ILE A 182 -7.98 12.69 22.14
N ASP A 183 -7.53 13.74 22.82
CA ASP A 183 -6.76 14.83 22.21
C ASP A 183 -7.48 15.35 20.93
N ASP A 184 -6.81 15.46 19.78
CA ASP A 184 -7.42 15.90 18.50
C ASP A 184 -8.14 14.78 17.71
N TYR A 185 -8.46 13.66 18.36
CA TYR A 185 -8.98 12.45 17.73
C TYR A 185 -10.32 11.99 18.29
N THR A 186 -11.11 11.32 17.45
CA THR A 186 -12.25 10.49 17.86
C THR A 186 -11.85 9.03 17.81
N LYS A 187 -11.97 8.33 18.94
CA LYS A 187 -11.95 6.86 19.03
C LYS A 187 -13.37 6.33 18.89
N LEU A 188 -13.55 5.30 18.08
CA LEU A 188 -14.78 4.54 17.92
C LEU A 188 -14.50 3.07 18.25
N ASP A 189 -15.04 2.55 19.36
CA ASP A 189 -14.92 1.15 19.77
C ASP A 189 -16.19 0.38 19.35
N TYR A 190 -16.04 -0.56 18.43
CA TYR A 190 -17.08 -1.41 17.87
C TYR A 190 -16.91 -2.85 18.36
N ARG A 191 -17.95 -3.45 18.95
CA ARG A 191 -17.93 -4.85 19.39
C ARG A 191 -19.22 -5.58 19.10
N TYR A 192 -19.20 -6.89 19.24
CA TYR A 192 -20.41 -7.72 19.20
C TYR A 192 -21.13 -7.65 20.55
N ASP A 193 -22.45 -7.65 20.50
CA ASP A 193 -23.33 -7.52 21.66
C ASP A 193 -23.50 -8.89 22.33
N LEU A 194 -22.46 -9.32 23.06
CA LEU A 194 -22.31 -10.63 23.67
C LEU A 194 -22.12 -10.47 25.19
N LYS A 195 -22.85 -11.23 26.00
CA LYS A 195 -22.82 -11.14 27.48
C LYS A 195 -21.51 -11.63 28.08
N SER A 196 -20.83 -12.51 27.35
CA SER A 196 -19.57 -13.17 27.73
C SER A 196 -18.32 -12.32 27.46
N VAL A 197 -18.47 -11.11 26.90
CA VAL A 197 -17.37 -10.18 26.58
C VAL A 197 -17.20 -9.11 27.67
N ASP A 198 -15.98 -8.93 28.15
CA ASP A 198 -15.64 -7.92 29.15
C ASP A 198 -15.65 -6.50 28.58
N LYS A 199 -15.94 -5.53 29.46
CA LYS A 199 -15.88 -4.10 29.13
C LYS A 199 -14.43 -3.63 28.97
N PRO A 200 -14.15 -2.64 28.10
CA PRO A 200 -12.81 -2.05 28.00
C PRO A 200 -12.35 -1.50 29.35
N ILE A 201 -11.12 -1.84 29.75
CA ILE A 201 -10.45 -1.22 30.88
C ILE A 201 -9.57 -0.09 30.34
N ASN A 202 -9.87 1.12 30.76
CA ASN A 202 -9.08 2.30 30.43
C ASN A 202 -8.03 2.54 31.52
N PHE A 203 -6.76 2.64 31.11
CA PHE A 203 -5.63 2.89 32.00
C PHE A 203 -5.21 4.35 31.89
N ASN A 204 -4.87 4.96 33.03
CA ASN A 204 -4.37 6.34 33.05
C ASN A 204 -2.84 6.43 32.94
N ASN A 205 -2.12 5.34 33.31
CA ASN A 205 -0.66 5.30 33.35
C ASN A 205 -0.12 4.08 32.57
N LEU A 206 1.01 4.27 31.88
CA LEU A 206 1.69 3.20 31.14
C LEU A 206 2.15 2.07 32.09
N SER A 207 2.68 2.39 33.27
CA SER A 207 3.18 1.39 34.21
C SER A 207 2.09 0.45 34.74
N SER A 208 0.85 0.93 34.92
CA SER A 208 -0.30 0.06 35.21
C SER A 208 -0.72 -0.78 33.99
N LEU A 209 -0.68 -0.19 32.79
CA LEU A 209 -1.03 -0.86 31.55
C LEU A 209 -0.10 -2.05 31.24
N LEU A 210 1.21 -1.85 31.35
CA LEU A 210 2.22 -2.88 31.08
C LEU A 210 2.21 -4.00 32.12
N LYS A 211 1.86 -3.69 33.38
CA LYS A 211 1.67 -4.70 34.44
C LYS A 211 0.39 -5.52 34.21
N TYR A 212 -0.70 -4.89 33.81
CA TYR A 212 -1.97 -5.56 33.54
C TYR A 212 -1.83 -6.54 32.36
N HIS A 213 -1.31 -6.08 31.22
CA HIS A 213 -1.04 -6.92 30.03
C HIS A 213 0.23 -7.76 30.14
N ASN A 214 0.81 -7.82 31.34
CA ASN A 214 1.97 -8.62 31.70
C ASN A 214 3.09 -8.61 30.65
N VAL A 215 3.58 -7.42 30.29
CA VAL A 215 4.57 -7.25 29.22
C VAL A 215 5.95 -7.69 29.69
N LYS A 216 6.58 -8.61 28.94
CA LYS A 216 7.88 -9.22 29.29
C LYS A 216 8.93 -8.14 29.58
N GLN A 217 9.75 -8.35 30.61
CA GLN A 217 10.61 -7.31 31.21
C GLN A 217 11.50 -6.58 30.21
N LYS A 218 12.17 -7.31 29.30
CA LYS A 218 13.03 -6.75 28.23
C LYS A 218 12.31 -5.71 27.34
N ILE A 219 11.00 -5.90 27.12
CA ILE A 219 10.16 -5.03 26.30
C ILE A 219 9.55 -3.91 27.16
N ASN A 220 9.23 -4.22 28.42
CA ASN A 220 8.76 -3.24 29.41
C ASN A 220 9.79 -2.11 29.61
N GLU A 221 11.08 -2.43 29.70
CA GLU A 221 12.18 -1.45 29.69
C GLU A 221 12.11 -0.51 28.47
N LYS A 222 11.89 -1.06 27.26
CA LYS A 222 11.76 -0.28 26.03
C LYS A 222 10.52 0.61 26.01
N PHE A 223 9.38 0.14 26.54
CA PHE A 223 8.21 1.01 26.73
C PHE A 223 8.48 2.10 27.77
N GLN A 224 9.25 1.83 28.83
CA GLN A 224 9.59 2.80 29.86
C GLN A 224 10.48 3.95 29.34
N GLU A 225 11.31 3.73 28.31
CA GLU A 225 12.04 4.79 27.59
C GLU A 225 11.10 5.88 27.04
N PHE A 226 9.83 5.54 26.74
CA PHE A 226 8.81 6.47 26.23
C PHE A 226 7.90 7.06 27.32
N ASN A 227 7.93 6.54 28.56
CA ASN A 227 6.93 6.84 29.60
C ASN A 227 6.72 8.34 29.87
N ASN A 228 7.81 9.15 29.82
CA ASN A 228 7.76 10.59 30.07
C ASN A 228 7.37 11.43 28.83
N LYS A 229 7.06 10.80 27.69
CA LYS A 229 6.80 11.46 26.39
C LYS A 229 5.46 11.10 25.75
N LEU A 230 4.73 10.12 26.28
CA LEU A 230 3.50 9.61 25.68
C LEU A 230 2.32 10.57 25.84
N THR A 231 1.63 10.82 24.73
CA THR A 231 0.30 11.46 24.70
C THR A 231 -0.79 10.51 25.20
N LYS A 232 -1.98 11.05 25.55
CA LYS A 232 -3.13 10.22 25.96
C LYS A 232 -3.59 9.33 24.81
N LEU A 233 -3.51 9.83 23.59
CA LEU A 233 -3.74 9.04 22.39
C LEU A 233 -2.77 7.88 22.27
N GLU A 234 -1.45 8.09 22.36
CA GLU A 234 -0.47 7.00 22.22
C GLU A 234 -0.66 5.94 23.31
N LEU A 235 -0.97 6.34 24.55
CA LEU A 235 -1.31 5.39 25.62
C LEU A 235 -2.56 4.57 25.28
N ASN A 236 -3.59 5.20 24.71
CA ASN A 236 -4.79 4.49 24.25
C ASN A 236 -4.52 3.54 23.08
N LEU A 237 -3.64 3.92 22.14
CA LEU A 237 -3.21 3.06 21.04
C LEU A 237 -2.45 1.84 21.56
N ILE A 238 -1.51 2.03 22.50
CA ILE A 238 -0.79 0.93 23.16
C ILE A 238 -1.75 0.00 23.91
N ASN A 239 -2.78 0.54 24.58
CA ASN A 239 -3.81 -0.28 25.23
C ASN A 239 -4.61 -1.11 24.22
N SER A 240 -5.05 -0.52 23.11
CA SER A 240 -5.76 -1.25 22.05
C SER A 240 -4.88 -2.30 21.35
N LEU A 241 -3.56 -2.05 21.21
CA LEU A 241 -2.61 -3.03 20.70
C LEU A 241 -2.50 -4.23 21.66
N LEU A 242 -2.13 -3.98 22.93
CA LEU A 242 -1.90 -5.03 23.94
C LEU A 242 -3.18 -5.80 24.33
N SER A 243 -4.35 -5.16 24.26
CA SER A 243 -5.65 -5.83 24.39
C SER A 243 -6.10 -6.55 23.11
N TYR A 244 -5.21 -6.77 22.14
CA TYR A 244 -5.47 -7.49 20.90
C TYR A 244 -6.72 -7.01 20.13
N GLN A 245 -7.04 -5.70 20.15
CA GLN A 245 -8.14 -5.16 19.34
C GLN A 245 -7.74 -5.05 17.87
N ASN A 246 -8.69 -5.27 16.97
CA ASN A 246 -8.54 -4.86 15.57
C ASN A 246 -8.43 -3.32 15.51
N ILE A 247 -7.48 -2.78 14.75
CA ILE A 247 -7.16 -1.34 14.74
C ILE A 247 -7.17 -0.77 13.33
N ASN A 248 -7.85 0.37 13.17
CA ASN A 248 -7.66 1.27 12.04
C ASN A 248 -7.21 2.64 12.56
N PHE A 249 -5.93 2.96 12.37
CA PHE A 249 -5.30 4.17 12.88
C PHE A 249 -4.90 5.13 11.75
N GLN A 250 -5.42 6.35 11.81
CA GLN A 250 -5.13 7.44 10.87
C GLN A 250 -4.09 8.40 11.45
N TYR A 251 -2.96 8.66 10.78
CA TYR A 251 -1.94 9.59 11.29
C TYR A 251 -1.89 10.97 10.57
N LEU A 252 -2.96 11.37 9.87
CA LEU A 252 -3.03 12.66 9.17
C LEU A 252 -2.59 13.83 10.08
N ASP A 253 -1.72 14.69 9.56
CA ASP A 253 -1.16 15.88 10.22
C ASP A 253 -0.47 15.67 11.58
N ASN A 254 -0.28 14.42 12.06
CA ASN A 254 0.36 14.14 13.35
C ASN A 254 1.75 13.50 13.18
N GLU A 255 2.77 14.35 13.08
CA GLU A 255 4.17 13.93 12.87
C GLU A 255 4.75 13.11 14.04
N LEU A 256 4.33 13.38 15.28
CA LEU A 256 4.80 12.65 16.47
C LEU A 256 4.39 11.19 16.40
N ILE A 257 3.09 10.93 16.19
CA ILE A 257 2.58 9.57 16.06
C ILE A 257 3.19 8.91 14.83
N LYS A 258 3.29 9.61 13.70
CA LYS A 258 3.89 9.11 12.46
C LYS A 258 5.32 8.60 12.63
N GLN A 259 6.12 9.20 13.52
CA GLN A 259 7.46 8.72 13.86
C GLN A 259 7.44 7.48 14.79
N ASN A 260 6.49 7.45 15.73
CA ASN A 260 6.48 6.49 16.84
C ASN A 260 5.64 5.22 16.60
N TYR A 261 4.59 5.24 15.78
CA TYR A 261 3.61 4.14 15.70
C TYR A 261 4.24 2.80 15.31
N GLN A 262 5.26 2.83 14.44
CA GLN A 262 6.03 1.64 14.07
C GLN A 262 6.69 0.98 15.28
N THR A 263 7.21 1.79 16.22
CA THR A 263 7.80 1.29 17.47
C THR A 263 6.76 0.57 18.32
N TYR A 264 5.54 1.10 18.43
CA TYR A 264 4.49 0.52 19.28
C TYR A 264 3.99 -0.83 18.77
N TYR A 265 3.69 -0.96 17.47
CA TYR A 265 3.28 -2.26 16.95
C TYR A 265 4.45 -3.27 16.92
N LEU A 266 5.69 -2.83 16.70
CA LEU A 266 6.85 -3.72 16.74
C LEU A 266 7.12 -4.26 18.16
N LEU A 267 6.99 -3.44 19.20
CA LEU A 267 7.07 -3.90 20.59
C LEU A 267 5.93 -4.87 20.94
N HIS A 268 4.72 -4.63 20.42
CA HIS A 268 3.59 -5.57 20.54
C HIS A 268 3.88 -6.91 19.85
N SER A 269 4.37 -6.88 18.61
CA SER A 269 4.79 -8.07 17.85
C SER A 269 5.87 -8.88 18.58
N LEU A 270 6.91 -8.23 19.11
CA LEU A 270 7.96 -8.89 19.89
C LEU A 270 7.40 -9.50 21.19
N ASN A 271 6.48 -8.81 21.88
CA ASN A 271 5.87 -9.31 23.11
C ASN A 271 5.01 -10.56 22.85
N HIS A 272 4.24 -10.57 21.76
CA HIS A 272 3.46 -11.72 21.32
C HIS A 272 4.36 -12.93 20.96
N ILE A 273 5.48 -12.71 20.26
CA ILE A 273 6.45 -13.78 19.93
C ILE A 273 7.12 -14.34 21.19
N PHE A 274 7.61 -13.49 22.10
CA PHE A 274 8.27 -14.00 23.30
C PHE A 274 7.27 -14.74 24.21
N LYS A 275 6.04 -14.22 24.40
CA LYS A 275 5.00 -14.96 25.13
C LYS A 275 4.62 -16.31 24.51
N THR A 276 4.48 -16.39 23.18
CA THR A 276 4.18 -17.67 22.51
C THR A 276 5.33 -18.66 22.63
N ARG A 277 6.58 -18.22 22.44
CA ARG A 277 7.77 -19.06 22.56
C ARG A 277 8.03 -19.56 23.98
N ASP A 278 7.99 -18.67 24.97
CA ASP A 278 8.21 -19.02 26.38
C ASP A 278 7.20 -20.08 26.82
N ARG A 279 5.92 -19.91 26.46
CA ARG A 279 4.85 -20.89 26.71
C ARG A 279 5.13 -22.26 26.06
N ILE A 280 5.54 -22.30 24.79
CA ILE A 280 5.86 -23.55 24.08
C ILE A 280 7.05 -24.27 24.71
N LEU A 281 8.09 -23.53 25.10
CA LEU A 281 9.26 -24.08 25.78
C LEU A 281 8.87 -24.65 27.15
N ASN A 282 8.16 -23.89 27.97
CA ASN A 282 7.72 -24.31 29.30
C ASN A 282 6.76 -25.51 29.26
N ASN A 283 5.82 -25.56 28.31
CA ASN A 283 4.94 -26.72 28.13
C ASN A 283 5.69 -27.94 27.60
N THR A 284 6.79 -27.76 26.85
CA THR A 284 7.65 -28.88 26.42
C THR A 284 8.47 -29.42 27.59
N GLU A 285 9.00 -28.56 28.46
CA GLU A 285 9.59 -29.02 29.72
C GLU A 285 8.57 -29.70 30.65
N LYS A 286 7.35 -29.15 30.77
CA LYS A 286 6.27 -29.73 31.59
C LYS A 286 5.84 -31.09 31.02
N LYS A 287 5.66 -31.25 29.69
CA LYS A 287 5.44 -32.54 29.01
C LYS A 287 6.57 -33.52 29.31
N ASN A 288 7.83 -33.12 29.18
CA ASN A 288 8.99 -33.98 29.48
C ASN A 288 9.11 -34.38 30.96
N LYS A 289 8.69 -33.53 31.89
CA LYS A 289 8.64 -33.83 33.33
C LYS A 289 7.50 -34.81 33.67
N VAL A 290 6.32 -34.63 33.07
CA VAL A 290 5.17 -35.51 33.29
C VAL A 290 5.36 -36.87 32.61
N LEU A 291 5.93 -36.93 31.40
CA LEU A 291 6.31 -38.19 30.75
C LEU A 291 7.22 -39.05 31.65
N LYS A 292 8.24 -38.44 32.27
CA LYS A 292 9.10 -39.13 33.26
C LYS A 292 8.34 -39.59 34.50
N GLN A 293 7.27 -38.91 34.90
CA GLN A 293 6.42 -39.33 36.03
C GLN A 293 5.44 -40.46 35.64
N ILE A 294 4.99 -40.50 34.38
CA ILE A 294 4.21 -41.59 33.79
C ILE A 294 5.09 -42.85 33.65
N GLU A 295 6.33 -42.72 33.17
CA GLU A 295 7.33 -43.80 33.15
C GLU A 295 7.62 -44.37 34.55
N MET A 296 7.53 -43.53 35.59
CA MET A 296 7.66 -43.93 37.01
C MET A 296 6.34 -44.45 37.62
N GLY A 297 5.24 -44.52 36.87
CA GLY A 297 3.93 -45.02 37.32
C GLY A 297 3.22 -44.13 38.35
N LEU A 298 3.56 -42.84 38.43
CA LEU A 298 3.02 -41.90 39.41
C LEU A 298 1.76 -41.16 38.93
N ILE A 299 1.54 -41.08 37.62
CA ILE A 299 0.44 -40.36 36.96
C ILE A 299 -0.06 -41.22 35.79
N ASN A 300 -1.38 -41.26 35.58
CA ASN A 300 -2.03 -42.11 34.57
C ASN A 300 -2.56 -41.34 33.34
N GLU A 301 -2.59 -40.01 33.38
CA GLU A 301 -3.17 -39.16 32.34
C GLU A 301 -2.12 -38.22 31.75
N GLU A 302 -2.06 -38.14 30.41
CA GLU A 302 -1.23 -37.16 29.72
C GLU A 302 -1.93 -35.78 29.71
N PRO A 303 -1.23 -34.70 30.07
CA PRO A 303 -1.79 -33.35 30.05
C PRO A 303 -1.89 -32.74 28.64
N ASP A 304 -3.08 -32.26 28.28
CA ASP A 304 -3.36 -31.50 27.06
C ASP A 304 -2.66 -30.12 27.07
N PHE A 305 -1.51 -30.01 26.40
CA PHE A 305 -0.79 -28.74 26.22
C PHE A 305 -1.16 -28.06 24.90
N ARG A 306 -2.32 -27.42 24.84
CA ARG A 306 -2.79 -26.69 23.65
C ARG A 306 -2.18 -25.27 23.56
N ASP A 307 -1.04 -25.16 22.90
CA ASP A 307 -0.25 -23.93 22.81
C ASP A 307 0.25 -23.56 21.40
N GLN A 308 0.07 -24.44 20.41
CA GLN A 308 0.54 -24.27 19.05
C GLN A 308 -0.59 -23.98 18.05
N GLY A 309 -0.17 -23.56 16.86
CA GLY A 309 -1.01 -23.58 15.65
C GLY A 309 -0.45 -24.58 14.65
N TYR A 310 -1.05 -24.66 13.47
CA TYR A 310 -0.57 -25.48 12.35
C TYR A 310 0.83 -25.10 11.87
N THR A 311 1.14 -23.80 11.81
CA THR A 311 2.43 -23.32 11.33
C THR A 311 3.09 -22.36 12.32
N ARG A 312 4.41 -22.24 12.21
CA ARG A 312 5.23 -21.38 13.08
C ARG A 312 5.01 -19.87 12.86
N PRO A 313 4.78 -19.35 11.63
CA PRO A 313 4.51 -17.93 11.43
C PRO A 313 3.29 -17.46 12.21
N LYS A 314 3.50 -16.52 13.12
CA LYS A 314 2.42 -15.89 13.91
C LYS A 314 2.07 -14.50 13.43
N ILE A 315 3.00 -13.81 12.77
CA ILE A 315 2.83 -12.41 12.39
C ILE A 315 3.07 -12.22 10.90
N LEU A 316 2.12 -11.59 10.22
CA LEU A 316 2.26 -11.11 8.84
C LEU A 316 2.31 -9.58 8.85
N ILE A 317 3.39 -8.99 8.30
CA ILE A 317 3.51 -7.55 8.08
C ILE A 317 3.54 -7.27 6.58
N LEU A 318 2.53 -6.56 6.09
CA LEU A 318 2.46 -6.07 4.72
C LEU A 318 2.99 -4.63 4.67
N ALA A 319 4.00 -4.41 3.83
CA ALA A 319 4.63 -3.10 3.62
C ALA A 319 4.71 -2.78 2.11
N PRO A 320 4.62 -1.50 1.70
CA PRO A 320 4.50 -1.17 0.28
C PRO A 320 5.83 -1.27 -0.49
N THR A 321 6.97 -0.94 0.11
CA THR A 321 8.27 -0.83 -0.58
C THR A 321 9.38 -1.54 0.18
N ARG A 322 10.43 -2.00 -0.52
CA ARG A 322 11.64 -2.58 0.10
C ARG A 322 12.24 -1.64 1.15
N ASN A 323 12.29 -0.33 0.89
CA ASN A 323 12.72 0.65 1.90
C ASN A 323 11.81 0.70 3.14
N SER A 324 10.49 0.57 3.00
CA SER A 324 9.61 0.48 4.17
C SER A 324 9.86 -0.80 4.97
N ALA A 325 10.08 -1.94 4.31
CA ALA A 325 10.50 -3.17 4.98
C ALA A 325 11.89 -3.03 5.66
N TYR A 326 12.81 -2.29 5.05
CA TYR A 326 14.11 -1.94 5.65
C TYR A 326 13.96 -1.15 6.96
N GLU A 327 13.15 -0.09 6.96
CA GLU A 327 12.84 0.69 8.16
C GLU A 327 12.24 -0.19 9.28
N ILE A 328 11.30 -1.08 8.93
CA ILE A 328 10.62 -1.98 9.87
C ILE A 328 11.63 -2.98 10.48
N ILE A 329 12.41 -3.67 9.66
CA ILE A 329 13.37 -4.70 10.12
C ILE A 329 14.49 -4.07 10.94
N MET A 330 15.03 -2.93 10.52
CA MET A 330 16.07 -2.23 11.30
C MET A 330 15.55 -1.69 12.63
N LYS A 331 14.29 -1.20 12.69
CA LYS A 331 13.64 -0.84 13.96
C LYS A 331 13.40 -2.07 14.84
N LEU A 332 12.91 -3.17 14.28
CA LEU A 332 12.65 -4.42 14.99
C LEU A 332 13.93 -4.99 15.62
N ILE A 333 15.02 -5.07 14.84
CA ILE A 333 16.35 -5.47 15.33
C ILE A 333 16.75 -4.59 16.52
N LYS A 334 16.68 -3.26 16.38
CA LYS A 334 17.04 -2.31 17.44
C LYS A 334 16.18 -2.45 18.70
N LEU A 335 14.91 -2.82 18.58
CA LEU A 335 13.99 -2.99 19.71
C LEU A 335 14.14 -4.36 20.40
N SER A 336 14.62 -5.38 19.68
CA SER A 336 14.82 -6.73 20.20
C SER A 336 15.96 -6.85 21.23
N ASN A 337 16.93 -5.92 21.20
CA ASN A 337 18.20 -6.00 21.93
C ASN A 337 19.04 -7.28 21.64
N ILE A 338 18.76 -8.00 20.56
CA ILE A 338 19.51 -9.21 20.16
C ILE A 338 20.81 -8.81 19.45
N SER A 339 21.93 -9.45 19.82
CA SER A 339 23.29 -9.07 19.37
C SER A 339 23.74 -9.74 18.08
N ILE A 340 23.28 -10.96 17.80
CA ILE A 340 23.66 -11.73 16.59
C ILE A 340 22.54 -11.59 15.55
N ILE A 341 22.89 -11.27 14.31
CA ILE A 341 21.93 -11.09 13.22
C ILE A 341 22.52 -11.70 11.96
N ASP A 342 21.96 -12.84 11.55
CA ASP A 342 22.46 -13.57 10.39
C ASP A 342 21.90 -12.95 9.11
N ASN A 343 22.66 -13.06 8.01
CA ASN A 343 22.32 -12.51 6.69
C ASN A 343 22.08 -10.98 6.62
N LEU A 344 22.50 -10.19 7.62
CA LEU A 344 22.38 -8.73 7.63
C LEU A 344 23.05 -8.05 6.41
N SER A 345 24.15 -8.61 5.90
CA SER A 345 24.85 -8.12 4.70
C SER A 345 24.01 -8.30 3.43
N LYS A 346 23.50 -9.52 3.19
CA LYS A 346 22.56 -9.88 2.10
C LYS A 346 21.29 -9.04 2.18
N PHE A 347 20.80 -8.78 3.39
CA PHE A 347 19.63 -7.92 3.61
C PHE A 347 19.89 -6.47 3.18
N LYS A 348 21.00 -5.89 3.64
CA LYS A 348 21.35 -4.50 3.28
C LYS A 348 21.55 -4.33 1.78
N SER A 349 22.22 -5.25 1.09
CA SER A 349 22.43 -5.11 -0.36
C SER A 349 21.15 -5.21 -1.20
N GLN A 350 20.13 -5.94 -0.74
CA GLN A 350 18.86 -6.10 -1.46
C GLN A 350 17.79 -5.03 -1.13
N PHE A 351 17.77 -4.52 0.12
CA PHE A 351 16.70 -3.66 0.63
C PHE A 351 17.10 -2.21 0.86
N TYR A 352 18.39 -1.92 1.11
CA TYR A 352 18.88 -0.55 1.23
C TYR A 352 19.24 0.02 -0.14
N ASP A 353 18.90 1.28 -0.34
CA ASP A 353 19.40 2.13 -1.41
C ASP A 353 19.55 3.54 -0.80
N ASP A 354 20.62 4.25 -1.16
CA ASP A 354 20.93 5.58 -0.66
C ASP A 354 20.16 6.68 -1.43
N PHE A 355 19.39 6.28 -2.44
CA PHE A 355 18.56 7.16 -3.27
C PHE A 355 17.73 8.16 -2.44
N ASN A 356 17.96 9.47 -2.63
CA ASN A 356 17.09 10.50 -2.10
C ASN A 356 16.43 11.31 -3.24
N VAL A 357 15.17 11.69 -3.02
CA VAL A 357 14.37 12.44 -4.00
C VAL A 357 14.82 13.90 -4.09
N ASP A 358 15.40 14.45 -3.02
CA ASP A 358 15.97 15.81 -2.99
C ASP A 358 17.05 16.00 -4.07
N ASP A 359 17.95 15.02 -4.24
CA ASP A 359 19.05 15.05 -5.21
C ASP A 359 18.59 15.25 -6.67
N ILE A 360 17.32 14.90 -6.96
CA ILE A 360 16.69 15.11 -8.26
C ILE A 360 15.85 16.40 -8.28
N ASN A 361 15.05 16.64 -7.24
CA ASN A 361 14.09 17.75 -7.24
C ASN A 361 13.58 18.14 -5.84
N ASP A 362 14.24 19.11 -5.22
CA ASP A 362 13.83 19.75 -3.96
C ASP A 362 12.36 20.23 -3.92
N LYS A 363 11.75 20.56 -5.07
CA LYS A 363 10.39 21.11 -5.15
C LYS A 363 9.28 20.07 -4.97
N LYS A 364 9.63 18.80 -4.75
CA LYS A 364 8.65 17.74 -4.46
C LYS A 364 8.05 17.91 -3.06
N PRO A 365 6.76 17.56 -2.86
CA PRO A 365 6.16 17.48 -1.53
C PRO A 365 6.88 16.51 -0.59
N ASN A 366 6.92 16.81 0.71
CA ASN A 366 7.65 16.03 1.72
C ASN A 366 7.13 14.59 1.86
N ASP A 367 5.81 14.38 1.72
CA ASP A 367 5.18 13.06 1.75
C ASP A 367 5.62 12.18 0.57
N PHE A 368 5.74 12.76 -0.63
CA PHE A 368 6.30 12.08 -1.80
C PHE A 368 7.77 11.72 -1.59
N LYS A 369 8.58 12.65 -1.06
CA LYS A 369 10.00 12.39 -0.75
C LYS A 369 10.16 11.24 0.24
N GLU A 370 9.38 11.24 1.31
CA GLU A 370 9.45 10.22 2.35
C GLU A 370 9.00 8.83 1.87
N PHE A 371 8.01 8.76 0.97
CA PHE A 371 7.54 7.48 0.42
C PHE A 371 8.50 6.89 -0.62
N PHE A 372 9.10 7.74 -1.48
CA PHE A 372 9.95 7.32 -2.58
C PHE A 372 11.47 7.44 -2.32
N LYS A 373 11.89 7.71 -1.07
CA LYS A 373 13.31 7.57 -0.66
C LYS A 373 13.72 6.10 -0.63
N GLY A 374 15.00 5.85 -0.88
CA GLY A 374 15.61 4.53 -0.92
C GLY A 374 14.96 3.60 -1.94
N ASN A 375 15.06 2.29 -1.69
CA ASN A 375 14.59 1.27 -2.62
C ASN A 375 13.05 1.24 -2.70
N SER A 376 12.49 1.84 -3.75
CA SER A 376 11.04 1.92 -3.98
C SER A 376 10.45 0.68 -4.67
N ASN A 377 11.19 -0.42 -4.81
CA ASN A 377 10.71 -1.66 -5.40
C ASN A 377 9.60 -2.28 -4.51
N ASP A 378 8.48 -2.68 -5.12
CA ASP A 378 7.31 -3.27 -4.47
C ASP A 378 7.23 -4.80 -4.61
N PHE A 379 8.36 -5.45 -4.93
CA PHE A 379 8.48 -6.90 -5.03
C PHE A 379 9.49 -7.47 -4.03
N PHE A 380 9.00 -8.05 -2.93
CA PHE A 380 9.83 -8.72 -1.92
C PHE A 380 9.00 -9.62 -0.98
N ILE A 381 9.68 -10.61 -0.38
CA ILE A 381 9.22 -11.41 0.77
C ILE A 381 10.46 -11.70 1.64
N ILE A 382 10.32 -11.61 2.96
CA ILE A 382 11.33 -12.04 3.94
C ILE A 382 10.64 -12.84 5.07
N GLY A 383 11.25 -13.96 5.45
CA GLY A 383 11.00 -14.65 6.71
C GLY A 383 12.03 -14.26 7.77
N LEU A 384 11.57 -14.01 9.00
CA LEU A 384 12.40 -13.76 10.19
C LEU A 384 12.22 -14.89 11.20
N LYS A 385 13.29 -15.59 11.55
CA LYS A 385 13.33 -16.66 12.58
C LYS A 385 14.11 -16.12 13.77
N PHE A 386 13.47 -16.02 14.94
CA PHE A 386 14.13 -15.65 16.19
C PHE A 386 14.73 -16.90 16.84
N THR A 387 15.87 -16.73 17.50
CA THR A 387 16.39 -17.62 18.53
C THR A 387 16.61 -16.81 19.81
N ARG A 388 17.10 -17.41 20.90
CA ARG A 388 17.37 -16.67 22.14
C ARG A 388 18.50 -15.64 22.02
N LYS A 389 19.46 -15.88 21.12
CA LYS A 389 20.70 -15.11 20.97
C LYS A 389 20.84 -14.45 19.59
N ALA A 390 20.06 -14.87 18.59
CA ALA A 390 20.18 -14.42 17.20
C ALA A 390 18.82 -14.13 16.52
N ILE A 391 18.87 -13.35 15.45
CA ILE A 391 17.78 -13.22 14.46
C ILE A 391 18.31 -13.72 13.11
N LYS A 392 17.75 -14.84 12.62
CA LYS A 392 18.01 -15.36 11.27
C LYS A 392 17.10 -14.63 10.27
N LEU A 393 17.71 -13.78 9.43
CA LEU A 393 17.03 -13.16 8.27
C LEU A 393 17.04 -14.11 7.07
N PHE A 394 15.98 -14.07 6.25
CA PHE A 394 15.77 -14.97 5.10
C PHE A 394 15.57 -16.46 5.48
N SER A 395 14.99 -16.72 6.66
CA SER A 395 14.57 -18.08 7.01
C SER A 395 13.45 -18.58 6.09
N LYS A 396 13.43 -19.90 5.84
CA LYS A 396 12.33 -20.62 5.15
C LYS A 396 10.99 -20.18 5.74
N LEU A 397 10.02 -19.79 4.88
CA LEU A 397 8.81 -19.09 5.32
C LEU A 397 8.00 -19.88 6.36
N ILE A 398 7.99 -21.22 6.28
CA ILE A 398 7.28 -22.08 7.25
C ILE A 398 7.95 -22.18 8.62
N GLU A 399 9.24 -21.84 8.73
CA GLU A 399 10.02 -21.81 9.98
C GLU A 399 10.18 -20.39 10.56
N SER A 400 9.74 -19.37 9.82
CA SER A 400 9.78 -17.99 10.30
C SER A 400 8.74 -17.74 11.39
N ASP A 401 9.04 -16.86 12.33
CA ASP A 401 8.10 -16.37 13.35
C ASP A 401 7.31 -15.15 12.81
N ILE A 402 7.96 -14.32 11.98
CA ILE A 402 7.36 -13.17 11.27
C ILE A 402 7.65 -13.28 9.77
N ILE A 403 6.62 -13.06 8.95
CA ILE A 403 6.74 -12.83 7.52
C ILE A 403 6.54 -11.34 7.23
N ILE A 404 7.48 -10.72 6.51
CA ILE A 404 7.40 -9.34 6.04
C ILE A 404 7.44 -9.34 4.52
N ALA A 405 6.40 -8.85 3.87
CA ALA A 405 6.25 -8.98 2.41
C ALA A 405 5.53 -7.79 1.77
N SER A 406 5.72 -7.63 0.46
CA SER A 406 4.78 -6.83 -0.34
C SER A 406 3.57 -7.68 -0.75
N PRO A 407 2.39 -7.09 -0.97
CA PRO A 407 1.23 -7.83 -1.46
C PRO A 407 1.46 -8.48 -2.83
N LEU A 408 2.23 -7.83 -3.71
CA LEU A 408 2.58 -8.40 -5.01
C LEU A 408 3.52 -9.61 -4.87
N GLY A 409 4.60 -9.49 -4.09
CA GLY A 409 5.55 -10.57 -3.87
C GLY A 409 4.84 -11.80 -3.28
N LEU A 410 4.13 -11.59 -2.17
CA LEU A 410 3.41 -12.66 -1.47
C LEU A 410 2.35 -13.33 -2.35
N LYS A 411 1.54 -12.57 -3.09
CA LYS A 411 0.57 -13.14 -4.04
C LYS A 411 1.26 -14.01 -5.10
N MET A 412 2.32 -13.51 -5.74
CA MET A 412 3.02 -14.25 -6.80
C MET A 412 3.65 -15.54 -6.28
N HIS A 413 4.20 -15.55 -5.07
CA HIS A 413 4.73 -16.76 -4.45
C HIS A 413 3.62 -17.77 -4.12
N LEU A 414 2.49 -17.32 -3.55
CA LEU A 414 1.32 -18.16 -3.25
C LEU A 414 0.62 -18.73 -4.50
N GLU A 415 0.78 -18.08 -5.67
CA GLU A 415 0.22 -18.54 -6.94
C GLU A 415 1.19 -19.43 -7.73
N LYS A 416 2.50 -19.13 -7.74
CA LYS A 416 3.55 -19.98 -8.37
C LYS A 416 3.53 -21.41 -7.82
N ASN A 417 3.26 -21.56 -6.54
CA ASN A 417 3.25 -22.86 -5.87
C ASN A 417 1.91 -23.61 -6.00
N LYS A 418 1.00 -23.15 -6.88
CA LYS A 418 -0.18 -23.92 -7.35
C LYS A 418 0.09 -24.68 -8.65
N SER A 419 1.13 -24.32 -9.42
CA SER A 419 1.44 -24.95 -10.71
C SER A 419 2.52 -26.02 -10.65
N ASN A 420 3.23 -26.12 -9.52
CA ASN A 420 4.15 -27.21 -9.24
C ASN A 420 3.49 -28.11 -8.19
N ASP A 421 3.31 -29.41 -8.48
CA ASP A 421 2.64 -30.38 -7.59
C ASP A 421 3.42 -30.71 -6.28
N LYS A 422 4.38 -29.89 -5.89
CA LYS A 422 5.19 -30.05 -4.68
C LYS A 422 5.26 -28.72 -3.92
N VAL A 423 4.83 -28.77 -2.66
CA VAL A 423 4.77 -27.68 -1.66
C VAL A 423 3.70 -26.61 -1.94
N ASN A 424 2.44 -26.97 -1.64
CA ASN A 424 1.39 -25.96 -1.40
C ASN A 424 1.78 -25.10 -0.18
N CYS A 425 1.61 -23.78 -0.29
CA CYS A 425 2.05 -22.82 0.74
C CYS A 425 1.09 -22.69 1.93
N ASP A 426 1.18 -23.65 2.84
CA ASP A 426 0.38 -23.67 4.07
C ASP A 426 0.95 -22.75 5.20
N TYR A 427 2.06 -22.04 4.96
CA TYR A 427 2.73 -21.21 5.99
C TYR A 427 1.88 -20.05 6.56
N LEU A 428 0.83 -19.60 5.87
CA LEU A 428 -0.11 -18.57 6.37
C LEU A 428 -1.29 -19.14 7.19
N SER A 429 -1.33 -20.44 7.46
CA SER A 429 -2.44 -21.11 8.16
C SER A 429 -2.50 -20.88 9.67
N SER A 430 -1.60 -20.09 10.27
CA SER A 430 -1.59 -19.83 11.72
C SER A 430 -1.17 -18.40 12.12
N ILE A 431 -1.45 -17.44 11.26
CA ILE A 431 -1.20 -16.02 11.51
C ILE A 431 -2.19 -15.49 12.56
N GLU A 432 -1.67 -15.21 13.75
CA GLU A 432 -2.37 -14.62 14.90
C GLU A 432 -2.48 -13.09 14.77
N LEU A 433 -1.48 -12.43 14.17
CA LEU A 433 -1.40 -10.98 13.97
C LEU A 433 -1.14 -10.59 12.50
N THR A 434 -1.98 -9.73 11.92
CA THR A 434 -1.75 -9.14 10.59
C THR A 434 -1.65 -7.62 10.67
N ILE A 435 -0.55 -7.04 10.18
CA ILE A 435 -0.25 -5.61 10.21
C ILE A 435 -0.11 -5.08 8.78
N LEU A 436 -0.84 -4.02 8.43
CA LEU A 436 -0.64 -3.26 7.20
C LEU A 436 0.00 -1.91 7.57
N ASP A 437 1.28 -1.74 7.20
CA ASP A 437 2.00 -0.47 7.37
C ASP A 437 1.86 0.41 6.12
N LYS A 438 1.81 1.74 6.32
CA LYS A 438 1.67 2.77 5.27
C LYS A 438 0.60 2.39 4.23
N SER A 439 -0.60 2.04 4.71
CA SER A 439 -1.66 1.44 3.87
C SER A 439 -2.16 2.35 2.75
N ASP A 440 -1.97 3.67 2.87
CA ASP A 440 -2.15 4.64 1.80
C ASP A 440 -1.29 4.33 0.55
N GLY A 441 -0.05 3.86 0.73
CA GLY A 441 0.78 3.37 -0.37
C GLY A 441 0.30 2.04 -0.94
N LEU A 442 -0.19 1.14 -0.08
CA LEU A 442 -0.75 -0.16 -0.51
C LEU A 442 -2.00 0.00 -1.38
N ILE A 443 -2.84 1.00 -1.08
CA ILE A 443 -4.01 1.35 -1.89
C ILE A 443 -3.61 1.86 -3.29
N MET A 444 -2.50 2.60 -3.40
CA MET A 444 -1.99 3.11 -4.69
C MET A 444 -1.32 2.03 -5.57
N GLN A 445 -1.06 0.84 -5.00
CA GLN A 445 -0.57 -0.34 -5.71
C GLN A 445 -1.76 -1.12 -6.31
N ASN A 446 -2.02 -2.35 -5.87
CA ASN A 446 -3.21 -3.09 -6.27
C ASN A 446 -3.85 -3.71 -5.03
N TRP A 447 -4.97 -3.11 -4.60
CA TRP A 447 -5.71 -3.58 -3.43
C TRP A 447 -6.24 -5.01 -3.60
N ASP A 448 -6.46 -5.48 -4.83
CA ASP A 448 -6.91 -6.85 -5.08
C ASP A 448 -5.87 -7.91 -4.67
N HIS A 449 -4.58 -7.55 -4.58
CA HIS A 449 -3.57 -8.45 -4.04
C HIS A 449 -3.79 -8.69 -2.54
N ILE A 450 -4.12 -7.63 -1.79
CA ILE A 450 -4.45 -7.71 -0.36
C ILE A 450 -5.77 -8.46 -0.16
N ASN A 451 -6.81 -8.17 -0.95
CA ASN A 451 -8.06 -8.94 -0.94
C ASN A 451 -7.78 -10.44 -1.18
N THR A 452 -6.96 -10.78 -2.19
CA THR A 452 -6.61 -12.18 -2.51
C THR A 452 -5.89 -12.86 -1.35
N ILE A 453 -4.86 -12.22 -0.77
CA ILE A 453 -4.12 -12.77 0.37
C ILE A 453 -5.07 -12.99 1.56
N ILE A 454 -5.83 -11.97 1.96
CA ILE A 454 -6.60 -12.01 3.20
C ILE A 454 -7.88 -12.85 3.10
N GLN A 455 -8.50 -12.94 1.93
CA GLN A 455 -9.72 -13.75 1.75
C GLN A 455 -9.46 -15.20 1.33
N ASN A 456 -8.35 -15.49 0.64
CA ASN A 456 -8.12 -16.82 0.07
C ASN A 456 -6.94 -17.59 0.68
N HIS A 457 -6.02 -16.93 1.37
CA HIS A 457 -4.77 -17.55 1.87
C HIS A 457 -4.53 -17.36 3.37
N LEU A 458 -4.89 -16.21 3.95
CA LEU A 458 -4.72 -15.96 5.39
C LEU A 458 -5.59 -16.91 6.21
N ASN A 459 -4.95 -17.73 7.05
CA ASN A 459 -5.62 -18.73 7.88
C ASN A 459 -6.56 -19.66 7.08
N ALA A 460 -6.15 -20.01 5.86
CA ALA A 460 -6.79 -21.07 5.09
C ALA A 460 -6.49 -22.45 5.73
N PRO A 461 -7.43 -23.41 5.67
CA PRO A 461 -7.17 -24.77 6.15
C PRO A 461 -6.02 -25.41 5.37
N LEU A 462 -5.20 -26.20 6.08
CA LEU A 462 -4.12 -26.99 5.50
C LEU A 462 -4.67 -27.92 4.41
N LYS A 463 -3.92 -28.08 3.32
CA LYS A 463 -4.25 -29.04 2.26
C LYS A 463 -3.51 -30.36 2.40
N ASN A 464 -2.24 -30.29 2.83
CA ASN A 464 -1.35 -31.45 2.92
C ASN A 464 -0.98 -31.73 4.38
N LEU A 465 -1.90 -32.31 5.14
CA LEU A 465 -1.67 -32.65 6.55
C LEU A 465 -0.50 -33.63 6.76
N ASN A 466 -0.22 -34.49 5.78
CA ASN A 466 0.77 -35.57 5.88
C ASN A 466 2.23 -35.09 5.72
N ASP A 467 2.45 -33.93 5.08
CA ASP A 467 3.81 -33.40 4.83
C ASP A 467 4.38 -32.66 6.05
N LEU A 468 3.53 -32.39 7.06
CA LEU A 468 3.83 -31.55 8.21
C LEU A 468 3.98 -32.41 9.48
N LYS A 469 5.18 -32.39 10.08
CA LYS A 469 5.48 -33.04 11.38
C LYS A 469 4.84 -32.27 12.55
N ILE A 470 3.50 -32.23 12.62
CA ILE A 470 2.76 -31.49 13.66
C ILE A 470 2.15 -32.45 14.69
N ASP A 471 2.34 -32.15 15.98
CA ASP A 471 1.64 -32.81 17.09
C ASP A 471 0.24 -32.21 17.25
N PHE A 472 -0.79 -32.89 16.72
CA PHE A 472 -2.18 -32.44 16.78
C PHE A 472 -2.69 -32.24 18.22
N SER A 473 -2.12 -32.92 19.23
CA SER A 473 -2.49 -32.73 20.65
C SER A 473 -2.17 -31.33 21.17
N ARG A 474 -1.24 -30.62 20.50
CA ARG A 474 -0.79 -29.28 20.88
C ARG A 474 -1.52 -28.15 20.18
N ILE A 475 -2.37 -28.45 19.20
CA ILE A 475 -3.08 -27.42 18.44
C ILE A 475 -4.27 -26.91 19.26
N ARG A 476 -4.43 -25.59 19.33
CA ARG A 476 -5.56 -24.96 20.04
C ARG A 476 -6.91 -25.33 19.41
N MET A 477 -7.93 -25.53 20.23
CA MET A 477 -9.22 -26.06 19.77
C MET A 477 -9.92 -25.15 18.74
N TRP A 478 -9.79 -23.83 18.91
CA TRP A 478 -10.29 -22.86 17.94
C TRP A 478 -9.54 -22.87 16.59
N ALA A 479 -8.28 -23.32 16.55
CA ALA A 479 -7.54 -23.50 15.31
C ALA A 479 -8.03 -24.75 14.55
N ILE A 480 -8.27 -25.86 15.28
CA ILE A 480 -8.84 -27.09 14.75
C ILE A 480 -10.22 -26.84 14.12
N ASN A 481 -11.03 -25.98 14.73
CA ASN A 481 -12.41 -25.69 14.32
C ASN A 481 -12.56 -24.61 13.20
N ASP A 482 -11.49 -24.22 12.50
CA ASP A 482 -11.45 -23.08 11.54
C ASP A 482 -11.96 -21.73 12.12
N GLN A 483 -11.65 -21.46 13.39
CA GLN A 483 -12.15 -20.27 14.11
C GLN A 483 -11.14 -19.12 14.18
N PHE A 484 -9.97 -19.22 13.51
CA PHE A 484 -8.99 -18.13 13.37
C PHE A 484 -9.64 -16.78 13.07
N LYS A 485 -10.59 -16.76 12.12
CA LYS A 485 -11.35 -15.58 11.67
C LYS A 485 -12.11 -14.88 12.81
N LYS A 486 -12.30 -15.51 13.97
CA LYS A 486 -13.02 -14.97 15.13
C LYS A 486 -12.08 -14.35 16.17
N ILE A 487 -10.77 -14.58 16.07
CA ILE A 487 -9.78 -14.28 17.12
C ILE A 487 -8.69 -13.33 16.60
N THR A 488 -8.14 -13.58 15.41
CA THR A 488 -6.89 -12.93 14.95
C THR A 488 -6.94 -11.40 14.91
N GLN A 489 -5.83 -10.72 15.21
CA GLN A 489 -5.78 -9.26 15.23
C GLN A 489 -5.41 -8.72 13.84
N ILE A 490 -6.19 -7.75 13.32
CA ILE A 490 -5.83 -6.96 12.13
C ILE A 490 -5.56 -5.52 12.54
N ILE A 491 -4.36 -5.03 12.26
CA ILE A 491 -3.89 -3.68 12.56
C ILE A 491 -3.57 -2.97 11.25
N THR A 492 -4.11 -1.77 11.04
CA THR A 492 -3.86 -0.95 9.85
C THR A 492 -3.43 0.45 10.26
N PHE A 493 -2.31 0.91 9.70
CA PHE A 493 -1.82 2.28 9.81
C PHE A 493 -1.89 2.94 8.44
N ASN A 494 -2.43 4.15 8.40
CA ASN A 494 -2.66 4.90 7.16
C ASN A 494 -2.65 6.41 7.42
N LYS A 495 -2.39 7.20 6.37
CA LYS A 495 -2.65 8.65 6.41
C LYS A 495 -4.14 8.93 6.68
N TYR A 496 -5.03 8.16 6.06
CA TYR A 496 -6.49 8.36 6.14
C TYR A 496 -7.28 7.05 5.94
N THR A 497 -8.49 7.00 6.50
CA THR A 497 -9.39 5.86 6.31
C THR A 497 -10.00 5.87 4.92
N THR A 498 -10.21 4.66 4.39
CA THR A 498 -10.99 4.41 3.16
C THR A 498 -12.03 3.29 3.40
N PRO A 499 -13.01 3.09 2.49
CA PRO A 499 -13.97 1.99 2.60
C PRO A 499 -13.32 0.61 2.63
N GLU A 500 -12.24 0.41 1.87
CA GLU A 500 -11.50 -0.86 1.76
C GLU A 500 -10.89 -1.25 3.11
N LEU A 501 -10.22 -0.30 3.77
CA LEU A 501 -9.63 -0.49 5.11
C LEU A 501 -10.71 -0.69 6.19
N ASN A 502 -11.84 0.01 6.10
CA ASN A 502 -12.96 -0.22 7.02
C ASN A 502 -13.57 -1.61 6.83
N ASN A 503 -13.73 -2.09 5.59
CA ASN A 503 -14.20 -3.44 5.32
C ASN A 503 -13.21 -4.52 5.82
N LEU A 504 -11.91 -4.23 5.77
CA LEU A 504 -10.88 -5.11 6.31
C LEU A 504 -10.99 -5.31 7.82
N VAL A 505 -11.21 -4.21 8.57
CA VAL A 505 -11.11 -4.20 10.03
C VAL A 505 -12.47 -4.38 10.73
N LEU A 506 -13.57 -3.81 10.22
CA LEU A 506 -14.92 -3.90 10.82
C LEU A 506 -15.74 -5.12 10.39
N ASN A 507 -15.29 -5.84 9.36
CA ASN A 507 -15.97 -7.00 8.75
C ASN A 507 -17.52 -6.94 8.73
N SER A 508 -18.08 -5.84 8.22
CA SER A 508 -19.53 -5.56 8.34
C SER A 508 -20.43 -6.27 7.31
N GLY A 509 -19.84 -7.10 6.44
CA GLY A 509 -20.53 -7.85 5.38
C GLY A 509 -20.73 -9.32 5.76
N SER A 510 -21.93 -9.86 5.51
CA SER A 510 -22.34 -11.21 5.96
C SER A 510 -21.51 -12.38 5.42
N ASN A 511 -20.70 -12.16 4.37
CA ASN A 511 -19.97 -13.20 3.64
C ASN A 511 -18.45 -12.99 3.65
N SER A 512 -17.94 -12.02 4.42
CA SER A 512 -16.51 -11.68 4.37
C SER A 512 -15.69 -12.51 5.37
N LYS A 513 -14.61 -13.11 4.86
CA LYS A 513 -13.71 -14.02 5.58
C LYS A 513 -12.68 -13.32 6.48
N ASN A 514 -12.70 -11.99 6.55
CA ASN A 514 -11.78 -11.18 7.34
C ASN A 514 -11.91 -11.47 8.84
N SER A 515 -10.94 -11.02 9.65
CA SER A 515 -11.08 -11.15 11.11
C SER A 515 -12.26 -10.34 11.64
N ILE A 516 -13.00 -10.99 12.53
CA ILE A 516 -14.15 -10.50 13.28
C ILE A 516 -13.72 -10.02 14.68
N ASN A 517 -12.69 -10.66 15.28
CA ASN A 517 -12.18 -10.39 16.62
C ASN A 517 -13.30 -10.25 17.69
N LEU A 518 -13.99 -11.36 17.97
CA LEU A 518 -15.18 -11.38 18.83
C LEU A 518 -14.89 -10.94 20.27
N LEU A 519 -13.70 -11.20 20.80
CA LEU A 519 -13.36 -10.98 22.20
C LEU A 519 -13.18 -9.50 22.53
N ASN A 520 -12.38 -8.78 21.74
CA ASN A 520 -11.97 -7.41 22.04
C ASN A 520 -12.52 -6.37 21.04
N GLY A 521 -12.99 -6.80 19.88
CA GLY A 521 -13.61 -5.95 18.86
C GLY A 521 -12.61 -5.05 18.13
N VAL A 522 -13.10 -3.89 17.70
CA VAL A 522 -12.44 -3.00 16.73
C VAL A 522 -12.36 -1.57 17.26
N SER A 523 -11.16 -1.01 17.34
CA SER A 523 -10.93 0.42 17.60
C SER A 523 -10.54 1.17 16.33
N ILE A 524 -11.34 2.16 15.94
CA ILE A 524 -11.01 3.10 14.85
C ILE A 524 -10.64 4.45 15.44
N TYR A 525 -9.46 4.94 15.09
CA TYR A 525 -8.97 6.27 15.46
C TYR A 525 -9.07 7.20 14.25
N LYS A 526 -9.81 8.31 14.40
CA LYS A 526 -10.02 9.31 13.35
C LYS A 526 -9.58 10.70 13.83
N PRO A 527 -8.74 11.45 13.09
CA PRO A 527 -8.45 12.85 13.40
C PRO A 527 -9.73 13.70 13.22
N ILE A 528 -9.89 14.73 14.05
CA ILE A 528 -11.09 15.59 14.01
C ILE A 528 -10.90 16.69 12.94
N ILE A 529 -11.52 16.50 11.77
CA ILE A 529 -11.42 17.46 10.65
C ILE A 529 -12.52 18.52 10.74
N ASN A 530 -12.15 19.64 11.37
CA ASN A 530 -13.00 20.83 11.54
C ASN A 530 -13.05 21.74 10.30
N ASP A 531 -14.01 22.67 10.27
CA ASP A 531 -14.19 23.66 9.19
C ASP A 531 -12.96 24.55 8.91
N TYR A 532 -12.01 24.59 9.84
CA TYR A 532 -10.75 25.35 9.75
C TYR A 532 -9.56 24.53 9.25
N ASN A 533 -9.51 23.22 9.52
CA ASN A 533 -8.35 22.35 9.28
C ASN A 533 -8.54 21.37 8.09
N ASN A 534 -9.58 21.58 7.29
CA ASN A 534 -9.77 20.84 6.03
C ASN A 534 -8.86 21.37 4.91
N GLU A 535 -8.67 20.56 3.87
CA GLU A 535 -7.74 20.84 2.78
C GLU A 535 -8.07 22.13 2.01
N ILE A 536 -9.36 22.38 1.73
CA ILE A 536 -9.78 23.58 0.97
C ILE A 536 -9.46 24.85 1.76
N ASN A 537 -9.67 24.85 3.08
CA ASN A 537 -9.35 26.01 3.90
C ASN A 537 -7.83 26.20 4.06
N LYS A 538 -7.04 25.12 4.22
CA LYS A 538 -5.57 25.16 4.18
C LYS A 538 -5.07 25.77 2.87
N PHE A 539 -5.58 25.31 1.72
CA PHE A 539 -5.23 25.82 0.39
C PHE A 539 -5.66 27.28 0.20
N LYS A 540 -6.87 27.65 0.61
CA LYS A 540 -7.35 29.04 0.57
C LYS A 540 -6.45 29.98 1.38
N LEU A 541 -6.07 29.61 2.59
CA LEU A 541 -5.15 30.38 3.43
C LEU A 541 -3.77 30.54 2.77
N LYS A 542 -3.28 29.50 2.06
CA LYS A 542 -2.05 29.58 1.26
C LYS A 542 -2.19 30.60 0.11
N LEU A 543 -3.30 30.60 -0.62
CA LEU A 543 -3.52 31.54 -1.74
C LEU A 543 -3.72 32.99 -1.28
N ILE A 544 -4.37 33.21 -0.13
CA ILE A 544 -4.48 34.55 0.50
C ILE A 544 -3.09 35.04 0.93
N LYS A 545 -2.27 34.19 1.57
CA LYS A 545 -0.89 34.54 1.95
C LYS A 545 0.02 34.88 0.76
N LEU A 546 -0.25 34.31 -0.41
CA LEU A 546 0.43 34.61 -1.67
C LEU A 546 -0.12 35.86 -2.39
N GLY A 547 -1.18 36.49 -1.88
CA GLY A 547 -1.83 37.66 -2.49
C GLY A 547 -2.62 37.36 -3.77
N LEU A 548 -2.84 36.09 -4.11
CA LEU A 548 -3.44 35.64 -5.37
C LEU A 548 -4.98 35.67 -5.35
N ILE A 549 -5.57 35.56 -4.16
CA ILE A 549 -7.01 35.60 -3.92
C ILE A 549 -7.30 36.72 -2.92
N ASN A 550 -8.35 37.47 -3.20
CA ASN A 550 -8.86 38.54 -2.34
C ASN A 550 -10.41 38.58 -2.43
N ASN A 551 -11.05 39.67 -2.00
CA ASN A 551 -12.51 39.78 -2.05
C ASN A 551 -13.09 39.80 -3.48
N ASN A 552 -12.28 40.16 -4.48
CA ASN A 552 -12.67 40.39 -5.88
C ASN A 552 -12.17 39.28 -6.83
N VAL A 553 -11.05 38.63 -6.51
CA VAL A 553 -10.46 37.51 -7.26
C VAL A 553 -10.61 36.24 -6.44
N LYS A 554 -11.42 35.29 -6.92
CA LYS A 554 -11.77 34.05 -6.22
C LYS A 554 -11.60 32.85 -7.14
N LEU A 555 -11.22 31.70 -6.57
CA LEU A 555 -11.07 30.45 -7.31
C LEU A 555 -12.29 29.57 -7.08
N LYS A 556 -13.32 29.78 -7.91
CA LYS A 556 -14.65 29.17 -7.78
C LYS A 556 -14.59 27.67 -7.97
N GLN A 557 -14.88 26.92 -6.91
CA GLN A 557 -14.90 25.45 -6.88
C GLN A 557 -16.34 24.98 -6.75
N ILE A 558 -16.91 24.36 -7.79
CA ILE A 558 -18.32 23.97 -7.77
C ILE A 558 -18.45 22.45 -7.67
N PHE A 559 -19.07 22.03 -6.57
CA PHE A 559 -19.34 20.65 -6.21
C PHE A 559 -20.73 20.26 -6.73
N ASN A 560 -20.76 19.34 -7.68
CA ASN A 560 -21.96 18.79 -8.29
C ASN A 560 -22.21 17.38 -7.72
N ARG A 561 -23.31 17.23 -6.97
CA ARG A 561 -23.80 15.93 -6.49
C ARG A 561 -24.55 15.23 -7.62
N PHE A 562 -24.36 13.92 -7.76
CA PHE A 562 -25.26 13.06 -8.51
C PHE A 562 -25.92 12.03 -7.58
N GLU A 563 -27.09 11.55 -7.98
CA GLU A 563 -27.85 10.55 -7.22
C GLU A 563 -27.50 9.13 -7.69
N THR A 564 -27.51 8.20 -6.75
CA THR A 564 -27.11 6.78 -6.94
C THR A 564 -27.94 5.92 -6.00
N GLU A 565 -28.64 4.91 -6.51
CA GLU A 565 -29.49 4.04 -5.69
C GLU A 565 -28.67 2.97 -4.91
N SER A 566 -27.55 2.51 -5.49
CA SER A 566 -26.74 1.44 -4.91
C SER A 566 -25.25 1.67 -5.14
N ILE A 567 -24.43 1.04 -4.28
CA ILE A 567 -22.96 1.06 -4.40
C ILE A 567 -22.49 0.35 -5.69
N GLN A 568 -23.29 -0.59 -6.21
CA GLN A 568 -22.96 -1.33 -7.44
C GLN A 568 -23.24 -0.50 -8.71
N ASN A 569 -24.26 0.36 -8.69
CA ASN A 569 -24.63 1.21 -9.82
C ASN A 569 -23.80 2.51 -9.89
N GLU A 570 -23.22 2.94 -8.76
CA GLU A 570 -22.40 4.15 -8.59
C GLU A 570 -21.48 4.48 -9.78
N PRO A 571 -20.65 3.55 -10.32
CA PRO A 571 -19.72 3.88 -11.40
C PRO A 571 -20.43 4.14 -12.74
N ASN A 572 -21.59 3.52 -12.96
CA ASN A 572 -22.39 3.72 -14.16
C ASN A 572 -23.16 5.04 -14.07
N ASP A 573 -23.76 5.34 -12.92
CA ASP A 573 -24.45 6.61 -12.65
C ASP A 573 -23.48 7.81 -12.76
N ARG A 574 -22.27 7.67 -12.19
CA ARG A 574 -21.16 8.63 -12.32
C ARG A 574 -20.79 8.88 -13.78
N PHE A 575 -20.66 7.83 -14.58
CA PHE A 575 -20.33 7.92 -16.00
C PHE A 575 -21.46 8.59 -16.82
N ASN A 576 -22.71 8.25 -16.52
CA ASN A 576 -23.89 8.87 -17.14
C ASN A 576 -23.98 10.37 -16.81
N PHE A 577 -23.72 10.76 -15.56
CA PHE A 577 -23.67 12.17 -15.14
C PHE A 577 -22.53 12.94 -15.83
N PHE A 578 -21.38 12.30 -16.02
CA PHE A 578 -20.28 12.88 -16.79
C PHE A 578 -20.68 13.13 -18.25
N LYS A 579 -21.26 12.13 -18.94
CA LYS A 579 -21.70 12.22 -20.34
C LYS A 579 -22.78 13.29 -20.54
N ASN A 580 -23.80 13.30 -19.69
CA ASN A 580 -25.01 14.11 -19.89
C ASN A 580 -24.86 15.55 -19.36
N THR A 581 -24.11 15.76 -18.28
CA THR A 581 -24.05 17.06 -17.60
C THR A 581 -22.69 17.72 -17.74
N ILE A 582 -21.61 17.06 -17.32
CA ILE A 582 -20.27 17.68 -17.26
C ILE A 582 -19.68 17.87 -18.65
N LEU A 583 -19.78 16.87 -19.53
CA LEU A 583 -19.24 16.95 -20.88
C LEU A 583 -19.95 18.03 -21.71
N GLN A 584 -21.27 18.20 -21.53
CA GLN A 584 -22.01 19.28 -22.17
C GLN A 584 -21.52 20.65 -21.69
N GLN A 585 -21.21 20.81 -20.39
CA GLN A 585 -20.59 22.04 -19.86
C GLN A 585 -19.16 22.29 -20.38
N ILE A 586 -18.41 21.24 -20.74
CA ILE A 586 -17.10 21.36 -21.42
C ILE A 586 -17.26 21.84 -22.88
N ILE A 587 -18.38 21.51 -23.52
CA ILE A 587 -18.66 21.85 -24.92
C ILE A 587 -19.28 23.26 -25.03
N SER A 588 -20.20 23.63 -24.14
CA SER A 588 -20.97 24.89 -24.20
C SER A 588 -20.30 26.11 -23.52
N LYS A 589 -18.98 26.05 -23.29
CA LYS A 589 -18.21 26.93 -22.40
C LYS A 589 -18.46 28.43 -22.55
N THR A 590 -18.59 29.09 -21.40
CA THR A 590 -18.33 30.53 -21.18
C THR A 590 -16.95 30.81 -20.57
N SER A 591 -16.13 29.77 -20.36
CA SER A 591 -14.78 29.82 -19.78
C SER A 591 -13.70 29.49 -20.82
N TYR A 592 -12.41 29.45 -20.42
CA TYR A 592 -11.30 29.15 -21.33
C TYR A 592 -11.51 27.83 -22.10
N ASN A 593 -11.44 27.91 -23.44
CA ASN A 593 -11.70 26.76 -24.32
C ASN A 593 -10.65 25.65 -24.20
N GLU A 594 -9.42 25.99 -23.83
CA GLU A 594 -8.25 25.12 -23.71
C GLU A 594 -7.82 24.89 -22.26
N GLY A 595 -6.79 24.05 -22.07
CA GLY A 595 -6.20 23.81 -20.75
C GLY A 595 -7.13 23.11 -19.76
N THR A 596 -8.07 22.28 -20.22
CA THR A 596 -8.95 21.50 -19.33
C THR A 596 -8.29 20.19 -18.92
N LEU A 597 -7.99 20.06 -17.63
CA LEU A 597 -7.51 18.83 -17.01
C LEU A 597 -8.69 18.03 -16.44
N ILE A 598 -8.86 16.77 -16.84
CA ILE A 598 -9.82 15.83 -16.26
C ILE A 598 -9.04 14.85 -15.39
N TYR A 599 -9.22 14.98 -14.08
CA TYR A 599 -8.63 14.13 -13.06
C TYR A 599 -9.54 12.94 -12.76
N ILE A 600 -9.00 11.73 -12.83
CA ILE A 600 -9.75 10.48 -12.65
C ILE A 600 -9.04 9.59 -11.59
N PRO A 601 -9.69 9.31 -10.44
CA PRO A 601 -9.14 8.42 -9.41
C PRO A 601 -9.00 6.96 -9.88
N SER A 602 -10.05 6.42 -10.49
CA SER A 602 -10.17 5.01 -10.88
C SER A 602 -9.59 4.77 -12.27
N TYR A 603 -8.68 3.80 -12.41
CA TYR A 603 -8.15 3.40 -13.72
C TYR A 603 -9.23 2.79 -14.62
N LEU A 604 -10.20 2.06 -14.05
CA LEU A 604 -11.32 1.47 -14.81
C LEU A 604 -12.22 2.56 -15.41
N ASP A 605 -12.51 3.61 -14.64
CA ASP A 605 -13.28 4.76 -15.15
C ASP A 605 -12.47 5.58 -16.16
N TYR A 606 -11.16 5.70 -15.96
CA TYR A 606 -10.27 6.33 -16.93
C TYR A 606 -10.33 5.61 -18.29
N LEU A 607 -10.32 4.28 -18.32
CA LEU A 607 -10.50 3.51 -19.55
C LEU A 607 -11.87 3.76 -20.19
N ARG A 608 -12.96 3.75 -19.39
CA ARG A 608 -14.32 4.07 -19.87
C ARG A 608 -14.39 5.46 -20.51
N VAL A 609 -13.89 6.50 -19.81
CA VAL A 609 -13.87 7.89 -20.28
C VAL A 609 -12.96 8.06 -21.51
N LYS A 610 -11.78 7.41 -21.53
CA LYS A 610 -10.84 7.46 -22.67
C LYS A 610 -11.42 6.84 -23.94
N ASN A 611 -12.07 5.68 -23.82
CA ASN A 611 -12.74 5.03 -24.94
C ASN A 611 -13.92 5.86 -25.44
N TYR A 612 -14.74 6.36 -24.51
CA TYR A 612 -15.87 7.24 -24.82
C TYR A 612 -15.45 8.50 -25.59
N MET A 613 -14.46 9.23 -25.06
CA MET A 613 -13.93 10.44 -25.70
C MET A 613 -13.38 10.16 -27.10
N LYS A 614 -12.74 8.99 -27.31
CA LYS A 614 -12.17 8.57 -28.59
C LYS A 614 -13.22 8.16 -29.63
N GLN A 615 -14.36 7.59 -29.21
CA GLN A 615 -15.36 7.00 -30.10
C GLN A 615 -16.56 7.93 -30.33
N GLU A 616 -17.14 8.51 -29.29
CA GLU A 616 -18.40 9.27 -29.36
C GLU A 616 -18.21 10.79 -29.46
N THR A 617 -17.01 11.32 -29.22
CA THR A 617 -16.77 12.77 -29.21
C THR A 617 -15.81 13.23 -30.32
N LYS A 618 -16.04 14.44 -30.83
CA LYS A 618 -15.11 15.13 -31.74
C LYS A 618 -14.07 15.98 -31.00
N LEU A 619 -13.94 15.80 -29.68
CA LEU A 619 -13.04 16.61 -28.85
C LEU A 619 -11.62 16.07 -28.96
N SER A 620 -10.68 16.94 -29.32
CA SER A 620 -9.26 16.63 -29.32
C SER A 620 -8.72 16.64 -27.89
N PHE A 621 -8.37 15.45 -27.40
CA PHE A 621 -7.80 15.23 -26.08
C PHE A 621 -6.46 14.49 -26.17
N VAL A 622 -5.70 14.62 -25.09
CA VAL A 622 -4.48 13.87 -24.83
C VAL A 622 -4.70 13.06 -23.55
N SER A 623 -4.11 11.88 -23.44
CA SER A 623 -4.26 11.01 -22.26
C SER A 623 -2.93 10.67 -21.67
N ILE A 624 -2.81 10.71 -20.34
CA ILE A 624 -1.58 10.39 -19.62
C ILE A 624 -1.95 9.56 -18.38
N ASP A 625 -1.47 8.32 -18.33
CA ASP A 625 -1.69 7.36 -17.26
C ASP A 625 -0.38 6.74 -16.74
N GLU A 626 -0.46 5.92 -15.71
CA GLU A 626 0.65 5.27 -15.03
C GLU A 626 1.38 4.21 -15.90
N TYR A 627 0.73 3.69 -16.95
CA TYR A 627 1.29 2.70 -17.86
C TYR A 627 1.91 3.33 -19.12
N SER A 628 1.63 4.62 -19.36
CA SER A 628 2.13 5.39 -20.50
C SER A 628 3.67 5.48 -20.47
N SER A 629 4.29 5.26 -21.63
CA SER A 629 5.76 5.26 -21.75
C SER A 629 6.37 6.65 -21.50
N GLN A 630 7.60 6.74 -20.97
CA GLN A 630 8.23 8.04 -20.64
C GLN A 630 8.33 9.00 -21.84
N SER A 631 8.49 8.50 -23.06
CA SER A 631 8.45 9.28 -24.30
C SER A 631 7.05 9.83 -24.58
N GLU A 632 6.02 9.01 -24.43
CA GLU A 632 4.62 9.42 -24.54
C GLU A 632 4.23 10.42 -23.45
N LEU A 633 4.54 10.14 -22.17
CA LEU A 633 4.36 11.08 -21.06
C LEU A 633 4.93 12.46 -21.40
N THR A 634 6.14 12.49 -21.96
CA THR A 634 6.85 13.73 -22.29
C THR A 634 6.19 14.45 -23.47
N LYS A 635 5.96 13.76 -24.59
CA LYS A 635 5.25 14.27 -25.78
C LYS A 635 3.88 14.85 -25.43
N ASN A 636 3.08 14.09 -24.69
CA ASN A 636 1.70 14.42 -24.34
C ASN A 636 1.65 15.64 -23.42
N LYS A 637 2.55 15.76 -22.43
CA LYS A 637 2.70 16.97 -21.60
C LYS A 637 3.07 18.21 -22.43
N HIS A 638 3.98 18.09 -23.41
CA HIS A 638 4.36 19.21 -24.28
C HIS A 638 3.24 19.65 -25.21
N PHE A 639 2.46 18.71 -25.75
CA PHE A 639 1.29 19.04 -26.56
C PHE A 639 0.24 19.79 -25.75
N PHE A 640 -0.06 19.33 -24.53
CA PHE A 640 -1.00 20.01 -23.65
C PHE A 640 -0.50 21.37 -23.14
N SER A 641 0.79 21.51 -22.79
CA SER A 641 1.30 22.77 -22.21
C SER A 641 1.32 23.94 -23.19
N ASN A 642 1.41 23.65 -24.48
CA ASN A 642 1.53 24.63 -25.55
C ASN A 642 0.28 24.62 -26.48
N TYR A 643 -0.76 23.87 -26.10
CA TYR A 643 -1.99 23.64 -26.87
C TYR A 643 -1.78 23.15 -28.33
N PHE A 644 -0.59 22.61 -28.63
CA PHE A 644 -0.24 22.09 -29.95
C PHE A 644 -1.13 20.92 -30.36
N ASN A 645 -1.33 20.77 -31.67
CA ASN A 645 -2.20 19.74 -32.25
C ASN A 645 -3.64 19.75 -31.67
N ASN A 646 -4.14 20.94 -31.30
CA ASN A 646 -5.47 21.16 -30.71
C ASN A 646 -5.67 20.41 -29.38
N ALA A 647 -4.61 20.11 -28.62
CA ALA A 647 -4.62 19.37 -27.36
C ALA A 647 -5.23 20.16 -26.19
N LYS A 648 -6.53 20.46 -26.28
CA LYS A 648 -7.27 21.31 -25.33
C LYS A 648 -7.65 20.62 -24.02
N ILE A 649 -7.78 19.29 -24.05
CA ILE A 649 -8.19 18.47 -22.91
C ILE A 649 -7.09 17.46 -22.59
N MET A 650 -6.80 17.24 -21.30
CA MET A 650 -5.95 16.15 -20.86
C MET A 650 -6.65 15.25 -19.84
N LEU A 651 -6.68 13.94 -20.11
CA LEU A 651 -7.06 12.92 -19.12
C LEU A 651 -5.84 12.56 -18.27
N TYR A 652 -6.01 12.54 -16.95
CA TYR A 652 -4.91 12.34 -15.99
C TYR A 652 -5.35 11.46 -14.81
N THR A 653 -4.58 10.40 -14.52
CA THR A 653 -4.89 9.44 -13.45
C THR A 653 -4.28 9.83 -12.10
N GLU A 654 -4.99 9.53 -11.02
CA GLU A 654 -4.49 9.69 -9.64
C GLU A 654 -3.21 8.88 -9.38
N ARG A 655 -3.17 7.64 -9.87
CA ARG A 655 -2.02 6.76 -9.69
C ARG A 655 -0.77 7.33 -10.35
N LEU A 656 -0.87 7.91 -11.55
CA LEU A 656 0.25 8.62 -12.16
C LEU A 656 0.68 9.85 -11.34
N HIS A 657 -0.28 10.57 -10.74
CA HIS A 657 0.02 11.68 -9.84
C HIS A 657 0.79 11.21 -8.60
N PHE A 658 0.37 10.10 -7.98
CA PHE A 658 1.07 9.49 -6.86
C PHE A 658 2.53 9.13 -7.21
N TYR A 659 2.77 8.35 -8.27
CA TYR A 659 4.10 7.85 -8.61
C TYR A 659 5.06 8.88 -9.24
N LYS A 660 4.55 9.98 -9.83
CA LYS A 660 5.41 10.95 -10.54
C LYS A 660 5.30 12.38 -10.04
N ARG A 661 4.24 12.77 -9.32
CA ARG A 661 3.90 14.16 -8.90
C ARG A 661 4.29 15.19 -9.96
N PHE A 662 3.80 15.02 -11.18
CA PHE A 662 4.17 15.91 -12.28
C PHE A 662 3.60 17.31 -12.04
N ASN A 663 4.42 18.33 -12.29
CA ASN A 663 3.98 19.72 -12.35
C ASN A 663 3.50 20.01 -13.78
N LEU A 664 2.18 20.06 -13.97
CA LEU A 664 1.55 20.24 -15.27
C LEU A 664 1.42 21.73 -15.60
N LYS A 665 1.90 22.12 -16.78
CA LYS A 665 1.79 23.49 -17.33
C LYS A 665 0.59 23.56 -18.29
N GLY A 666 0.05 24.76 -18.52
CA GLY A 666 -1.08 24.95 -19.43
C GLY A 666 -2.45 24.58 -18.85
N VAL A 667 -2.56 24.26 -17.56
CA VAL A 667 -3.87 24.05 -16.92
C VAL A 667 -4.56 25.41 -16.72
N LYS A 668 -5.74 25.58 -17.30
CA LYS A 668 -6.65 26.74 -17.12
C LYS A 668 -7.95 26.32 -16.41
N ASN A 669 -8.40 25.07 -16.56
CA ASN A 669 -9.61 24.50 -15.96
C ASN A 669 -9.34 23.09 -15.38
N VAL A 670 -10.05 22.69 -14.33
CA VAL A 670 -9.91 21.37 -13.69
C VAL A 670 -11.28 20.72 -13.46
N ILE A 671 -11.39 19.43 -13.80
CA ILE A 671 -12.60 18.63 -13.60
C ILE A 671 -12.21 17.36 -12.86
N PHE A 672 -12.69 17.22 -11.62
CA PHE A 672 -12.56 15.99 -10.85
C PHE A 672 -13.74 15.08 -11.19
N TYR A 673 -13.49 14.04 -12.00
CA TYR A 673 -14.46 12.97 -12.30
C TYR A 673 -14.83 12.18 -11.03
N GLY A 674 -13.89 12.09 -10.11
CA GLY A 674 -14.13 11.70 -8.73
C GLY A 674 -13.16 12.38 -7.80
N LEU A 675 -13.50 12.36 -6.51
CA LEU A 675 -12.66 12.94 -5.47
C LEU A 675 -11.35 12.15 -5.30
N PRO A 676 -10.21 12.86 -5.15
CA PRO A 676 -8.96 12.22 -4.80
C PRO A 676 -9.07 11.35 -3.54
N SER A 677 -8.31 10.26 -3.47
CA SER A 677 -8.27 9.42 -2.26
C SER A 677 -7.47 10.09 -1.14
N ASP A 678 -6.36 10.74 -1.51
CA ASP A 678 -5.61 11.65 -0.66
C ASP A 678 -6.11 13.10 -0.81
N SER A 679 -6.39 13.77 0.30
CA SER A 679 -6.87 15.16 0.28
C SER A 679 -5.84 16.10 -0.36
N SER A 680 -4.54 15.90 -0.10
CA SER A 680 -3.52 16.86 -0.56
C SER A 680 -3.44 16.96 -2.08
N PHE A 681 -3.76 15.89 -2.81
CA PHE A 681 -3.76 15.91 -4.28
C PHE A 681 -4.79 16.91 -4.82
N TYR A 682 -5.92 17.11 -4.13
CA TYR A 682 -6.88 18.14 -4.53
C TYR A 682 -6.24 19.54 -4.57
N SER A 683 -5.46 19.90 -3.53
CA SER A 683 -4.77 21.19 -3.49
C SER A 683 -3.60 21.27 -4.49
N GLU A 684 -2.92 20.16 -4.74
CA GLU A 684 -1.82 20.07 -5.72
C GLU A 684 -2.29 20.19 -7.17
N ILE A 685 -3.40 19.56 -7.54
CA ILE A 685 -4.01 19.69 -8.88
C ILE A 685 -4.50 21.13 -9.11
N LEU A 686 -5.13 21.76 -8.12
CA LEU A 686 -5.53 23.17 -8.22
C LEU A 686 -4.32 24.12 -8.27
N ASN A 687 -3.20 23.76 -7.64
CA ASN A 687 -1.95 24.51 -7.71
C ASN A 687 -1.40 24.60 -9.14
N PHE A 688 -1.78 23.71 -10.08
CA PHE A 688 -1.39 23.85 -11.49
C PHE A 688 -2.00 25.09 -12.17
N ILE A 689 -3.26 25.43 -11.88
CA ILE A 689 -3.90 26.68 -12.37
C ILE A 689 -3.12 27.88 -11.84
N ILE A 690 -2.83 27.86 -10.53
CA ILE A 690 -2.14 28.94 -9.82
C ILE A 690 -0.72 29.15 -10.35
N GLU A 691 0.03 28.06 -10.53
CA GLU A 691 1.35 28.13 -11.13
C GLU A 691 1.32 28.60 -12.58
N ASN A 692 0.27 28.27 -13.34
CA ASN A 692 0.10 28.76 -14.70
C ASN A 692 -0.14 30.28 -14.69
N LYS A 693 -0.99 30.78 -13.78
CA LYS A 693 -1.20 32.22 -13.55
C LYS A 693 0.08 32.95 -13.17
N ILE A 694 0.91 32.38 -12.29
CA ILE A 694 2.17 33.03 -11.89
C ILE A 694 3.15 33.10 -13.07
N LYS A 695 3.22 32.06 -13.92
CA LYS A 695 4.12 32.01 -15.10
C LYS A 695 3.72 33.04 -16.16
N ILE A 696 2.49 32.93 -16.65
CA ILE A 696 1.52 34.01 -16.75
C ILE A 696 1.99 35.47 -16.58
N ASP A 697 1.59 35.99 -15.42
CA ASP A 697 1.83 37.34 -14.91
C ASP A 697 3.33 37.71 -14.91
N LEU A 698 4.25 36.75 -14.65
CA LEU A 698 5.70 36.97 -14.71
C LEU A 698 6.23 37.22 -16.14
N ASN A 699 5.70 36.51 -17.14
CA ASN A 699 6.09 36.73 -18.54
C ASN A 699 5.61 38.10 -19.01
N ASN A 700 4.36 38.45 -18.70
CA ASN A 700 3.79 39.76 -19.03
C ASN A 700 4.59 40.90 -18.36
N SER A 701 5.00 40.74 -17.09
CA SER A 701 5.86 41.72 -16.42
C SER A 701 7.25 41.88 -17.05
N LYS A 702 7.77 40.86 -17.74
CA LYS A 702 9.07 40.91 -18.41
C LYS A 702 8.99 41.57 -19.78
N MET A 703 7.89 41.41 -20.51
CA MET A 703 7.66 42.14 -21.76
C MET A 703 7.60 43.65 -21.48
N ILE A 704 6.78 44.08 -20.51
CA ILE A 704 6.64 45.49 -20.10
C ILE A 704 7.98 46.16 -19.70
N LEU A 705 8.96 45.39 -19.22
CA LEU A 705 10.30 45.90 -18.88
C LEU A 705 11.26 45.96 -20.08
N ASN A 706 10.99 45.19 -21.14
CA ASN A 706 11.78 45.10 -22.36
C ASN A 706 11.23 45.97 -23.50
N ASP A 707 9.99 46.47 -23.40
CA ASP A 707 9.29 47.31 -24.40
C ASP A 707 9.90 48.73 -24.60
N ASN A 708 11.22 48.88 -24.40
CA ASN A 708 12.01 50.04 -24.80
C ASN A 708 12.61 49.91 -26.23
N GLU A 709 12.33 48.80 -26.94
CA GLU A 709 12.73 48.59 -28.34
C GLU A 709 11.47 48.38 -29.21
N GLU A 710 11.43 49.04 -30.38
CA GLU A 710 10.21 49.34 -31.16
C GLU A 710 9.76 48.21 -32.12
N ASP A 711 9.38 47.03 -31.62
CA ASP A 711 8.83 45.94 -32.47
C ASP A 711 7.29 45.82 -32.37
N GLU A 712 6.60 46.23 -33.45
CA GLU A 712 5.13 46.32 -33.54
C GLU A 712 4.39 44.97 -33.73
N THR A 713 4.83 43.88 -33.08
CA THR A 713 4.03 42.64 -32.99
C THR A 713 3.40 42.48 -31.61
N LYS A 714 2.27 43.16 -31.42
CA LYS A 714 1.38 42.97 -30.26
C LYS A 714 0.68 41.60 -30.34
N GLU A 715 1.38 40.54 -29.98
CA GLU A 715 0.72 39.34 -29.49
C GLU A 715 -0.12 39.74 -28.27
N GLU A 716 -1.41 39.42 -28.26
CA GLU A 716 -2.29 39.75 -27.14
C GLU A 716 -1.73 39.11 -25.86
N ALA A 717 -1.45 39.92 -24.85
CA ALA A 717 -0.90 39.44 -23.59
C ALA A 717 -1.88 38.46 -22.94
N ASP A 718 -1.58 37.17 -23.05
CA ASP A 718 -2.40 36.07 -22.51
C ASP A 718 -2.68 36.39 -21.03
N GLN A 719 -3.95 36.51 -20.64
CA GLN A 719 -4.35 36.91 -19.28
C GLN A 719 -5.20 35.82 -18.65
N LEU A 720 -4.72 35.26 -17.54
CA LEU A 720 -5.44 34.24 -16.77
C LEU A 720 -6.16 34.85 -15.56
N ASP A 721 -7.47 35.05 -15.68
CA ASP A 721 -8.36 35.41 -14.56
C ASP A 721 -8.87 34.14 -13.86
N LEU A 722 -8.63 34.07 -12.54
CA LEU A 722 -9.07 32.97 -11.68
C LEU A 722 -10.61 32.91 -11.55
N ASN A 723 -11.30 34.04 -11.72
CA ASN A 723 -12.76 34.09 -11.68
C ASN A 723 -13.42 33.37 -12.87
N LEU A 724 -12.68 33.21 -13.99
CA LEU A 724 -13.12 32.53 -15.20
C LEU A 724 -12.68 31.05 -15.27
N CYS A 725 -11.79 30.62 -14.37
CA CYS A 725 -11.36 29.22 -14.28
C CYS A 725 -12.54 28.31 -13.87
N MET A 726 -12.84 27.33 -14.71
CA MET A 726 -13.86 26.31 -14.41
C MET A 726 -13.24 25.20 -13.56
N ILE A 727 -13.65 25.12 -12.30
CA ILE A 727 -13.38 23.98 -11.42
C ILE A 727 -14.68 23.26 -11.10
N ARG A 728 -14.80 22.00 -11.52
CA ARG A 728 -15.96 21.14 -11.25
C ARG A 728 -15.54 19.88 -10.53
N ILE A 729 -16.36 19.46 -9.56
CA ILE A 729 -16.18 18.27 -8.77
C ILE A 729 -17.44 17.42 -8.87
N MET A 730 -17.31 16.17 -9.31
CA MET A 730 -18.38 15.18 -9.23
C MET A 730 -18.25 14.35 -7.95
N PHE A 731 -19.36 14.17 -7.23
CA PHE A 731 -19.41 13.30 -6.05
C PHE A 731 -20.79 12.67 -5.85
N SER A 732 -20.84 11.48 -5.26
CA SER A 732 -22.07 10.83 -4.81
C SER A 732 -22.22 10.89 -3.29
N LYS A 733 -23.34 10.40 -2.75
CA LYS A 733 -23.54 10.27 -1.29
C LYS A 733 -22.53 9.29 -0.64
N ILE A 734 -21.96 8.37 -1.44
CA ILE A 734 -20.99 7.35 -1.00
C ILE A 734 -19.59 7.97 -0.79
N ASP A 735 -19.26 9.06 -1.48
CA ASP A 735 -17.98 9.78 -1.37
C ASP A 735 -17.80 10.55 -0.03
N PHE A 736 -18.71 10.42 0.95
CA PHE A 736 -18.69 11.17 2.22
C PHE A 736 -17.33 11.15 2.94
N ILE A 737 -16.67 9.99 3.00
CA ILE A 737 -15.36 9.83 3.66
C ILE A 737 -14.25 10.65 2.96
N LYS A 738 -14.35 10.85 1.64
CA LYS A 738 -13.42 11.71 0.88
C LYS A 738 -13.77 13.19 1.06
N LEU A 739 -15.06 13.54 1.04
CA LEU A 739 -15.55 14.90 1.28
C LEU A 739 -15.17 15.44 2.66
N GLU A 740 -15.30 14.62 3.72
CA GLU A 740 -14.99 15.00 5.10
C GLU A 740 -13.59 15.65 5.22
N LYS A 741 -12.61 15.11 4.51
CA LYS A 741 -11.21 15.58 4.50
C LYS A 741 -11.04 16.91 3.76
N LEU A 742 -11.82 17.13 2.71
CA LEU A 742 -11.72 18.30 1.83
C LEU A 742 -12.49 19.52 2.35
N VAL A 743 -13.72 19.33 2.84
CA VAL A 743 -14.60 20.43 3.30
C VAL A 743 -14.80 20.47 4.82
N GLY A 744 -14.42 19.42 5.56
CA GLY A 744 -14.73 19.27 6.99
C GLY A 744 -16.08 18.59 7.24
N LEU A 745 -16.22 17.92 8.38
CA LEU A 745 -17.36 17.02 8.68
C LEU A 745 -18.74 17.71 8.59
N LYS A 746 -18.86 18.95 9.07
CA LYS A 746 -20.15 19.68 9.04
C LYS A 746 -20.60 19.98 7.61
N LYS A 747 -19.70 20.52 6.78
CA LYS A 747 -19.97 20.83 5.38
C LYS A 747 -20.16 19.58 4.52
N ALA A 748 -19.41 18.50 4.79
CA ALA A 748 -19.63 17.21 4.13
C ALA A 748 -21.06 16.69 4.38
N GLY A 749 -21.55 16.80 5.62
CA GLY A 749 -22.95 16.49 5.95
C GLY A 749 -23.97 17.35 5.19
N GLN A 750 -23.70 18.65 5.03
CA GLN A 750 -24.54 19.56 4.25
C GLN A 750 -24.53 19.24 2.74
N LEU A 751 -23.38 18.90 2.16
CA LEU A 751 -23.27 18.52 0.75
C LEU A 751 -23.99 17.20 0.44
N VAL A 752 -23.87 16.21 1.33
CA VAL A 752 -24.45 14.88 1.11
C VAL A 752 -25.95 14.84 1.38
N ASN A 753 -26.43 15.52 2.44
CA ASN A 753 -27.84 15.49 2.85
C ASN A 753 -28.65 16.72 2.43
N GLY A 754 -28.02 17.77 1.88
CA GLY A 754 -28.69 19.00 1.47
C GLY A 754 -29.61 18.83 0.27
N VAL A 755 -30.49 19.80 0.06
CA VAL A 755 -31.39 19.83 -1.11
C VAL A 755 -30.65 20.26 -2.38
N SER A 756 -29.62 21.11 -2.26
CA SER A 756 -28.88 21.63 -3.43
C SER A 756 -27.94 20.59 -4.03
N GLU A 757 -28.13 20.28 -5.32
CA GLU A 757 -27.24 19.43 -6.12
C GLU A 757 -25.94 20.14 -6.52
N MET A 758 -25.94 21.47 -6.63
CA MET A 758 -24.73 22.26 -6.91
C MET A 758 -24.40 23.18 -5.74
N ASN A 759 -23.14 23.18 -5.31
CA ASN A 759 -22.66 24.01 -4.19
C ASN A 759 -21.32 24.67 -4.57
N GLU A 760 -21.25 26.00 -4.43
CA GLU A 760 -20.06 26.80 -4.79
C GLU A 760 -19.22 27.13 -3.54
N PHE A 761 -17.92 26.87 -3.63
CA PHE A 761 -16.92 27.28 -2.66
C PHE A 761 -15.96 28.31 -3.28
N ASN A 762 -15.52 29.26 -2.45
CA ASN A 762 -14.66 30.39 -2.81
C ASN A 762 -13.32 30.32 -2.06
#